data_AF-A0AA47NP26-F1
#
_entry.id   AF-A0AA47NP26-F1
#
_cell.length_a   1.000
_cell.length_b   1.000
_cell.length_c   1.000
_cell.angle_alpha   90.00
_cell.angle_beta   90.00
_cell.angle_gamma   90.00
#
_symmetry.space_group_name_H-M   'P 1'
#
loop_
_entity.id
_entity.type
_entity.pdbx_description
1 polymer ?
#
loop_
_entity_poly.entity_id
_entity_poly.type
_entity_poly.pdbx_seq_one_letter_code
_entity_poly.pdbx_strand_id
1 'polypeptide(L)'
;MCLGCTRRCIINQFILAEPVTSGNRPDDNYEQCGDSWSGSRQLERQQPGQGGLAPQTAAPVREYPKKATKNPEELYPQGCPRGGEDEHPNRTDIQVSTQANGNMTTSAVCLCGKVCRNPCGLKIHQTKMKCLSGRQVVQRTGPVPGETQEEPGPESPHSAQTLHAPQATPQVRHSEHRRVKWPSANKGKEWCQFEEDVDQVLEATARGDADQKLRTMCTMIVSIAVERFGTKEQHTINGAGEPNRRQKKISQLRQELRLLGRQYKQAREEDKAGLAELRNILRRNLTTLRRAEWHRKRGKERAKKRAAFIVNPFNFTKKILGQKRDGQLACSQEEVDEYLRATYTWIYQHGILPRLLWPLLVYDVPLTTVEGLERKVSGYLRRWLGLPRSLSSIALYGNKNKLRLPFSSLSEEFMVTRAREVLLYRDSSDTKVSSAGIEVRTGRKWRAQDAVDQAEARLRHSVLVGAVASGRAGLGSNTRPQYNKARGKERRQMIQEEVRAGVEETRSSRMVGMRQQGAWTRWEQALDRKISWPELWKAEPYRMKFLIQSVYDVLPSPSNLFCWGLAESPACPLCQRRGSLEHILSCCPKALGEGRYRWRHDQVLKVIAETISSGITLSKQQQPARHSIAFIKAGERPQHRPRQVGGLLTTARDWQLKVDLGRQLKVPHTIAVTTLRPDLVLLSESTRQVVLLELTVPWEDRMEEAFERKRAKYEELVGECRRNGWKTRCNPIEVGCRGFAGQSLCRALRLLGMRGLHNKKAIKNITDAAEKASRWLWIKRGDTWATQAT
;
A
#
# COMPACT_ATOMS: atom_id res chain seq x y z
N MET A 1 15.02 31.73 37.93
CA MET A 1 15.98 31.42 36.84
C MET A 1 15.27 30.84 35.60
N CYS A 2 14.25 31.51 35.03
CA CYS A 2 13.40 30.92 33.97
C CYS A 2 13.26 31.76 32.67
N LEU A 3 14.11 32.78 32.47
CA LEU A 3 14.07 33.65 31.28
C LEU A 3 15.26 33.47 30.31
N GLY A 4 16.42 33.02 30.78
CA GLY A 4 17.58 32.77 29.91
C GLY A 4 17.41 31.58 28.96
N CYS A 5 16.82 30.46 29.44
CA CYS A 5 16.64 29.26 28.62
C CYS A 5 15.69 29.48 27.43
N THR A 6 14.68 30.35 27.57
CA THR A 6 13.73 30.66 26.49
C THR A 6 14.36 31.49 25.38
N ARG A 7 15.15 32.54 25.70
CA ARG A 7 15.91 33.31 24.69
C ARG A 7 16.87 32.39 23.91
N ARG A 8 17.60 31.50 24.61
CA ARG A 8 18.55 30.55 24.01
C ARG A 8 17.90 29.47 23.13
N CYS A 9 16.62 29.12 23.38
CA CYS A 9 15.85 28.26 22.47
C CYS A 9 15.43 28.95 21.17
N ILE A 10 15.00 30.22 21.23
CA ILE A 10 14.58 30.99 20.04
C ILE A 10 15.75 31.18 19.06
N ILE A 11 16.93 31.51 19.58
CA ILE A 11 18.16 31.64 18.76
C ILE A 11 18.53 30.30 18.10
N ASN A 12 18.42 29.18 18.81
CA ASN A 12 18.70 27.86 18.24
C ASN A 12 17.68 27.41 17.18
N GLN A 13 16.41 27.81 17.27
CA GLN A 13 15.41 27.51 16.23
C GLN A 13 15.75 28.15 14.87
N PHE A 14 16.39 29.34 14.86
CA PHE A 14 16.86 29.96 13.62
C PHE A 14 18.17 29.37 13.08
N ILE A 15 18.99 28.73 13.92
CA ILE A 15 20.29 28.16 13.52
C ILE A 15 20.15 26.73 12.97
N LEU A 16 19.23 25.91 13.48
CA LEU A 16 19.11 24.48 13.16
C LEU A 16 18.42 24.15 11.82
N ALA A 17 18.58 25.02 10.82
CA ALA A 17 18.05 24.84 9.46
C ALA A 17 18.97 24.05 8.50
N GLU A 18 20.12 23.54 8.97
CA GLU A 18 21.06 22.73 8.18
C GLU A 18 21.33 21.35 8.83
N PRO A 19 21.36 20.25 8.05
CA PRO A 19 21.56 18.90 8.59
C PRO A 19 23.04 18.61 8.85
N VAL A 20 23.38 18.26 10.10
CA VAL A 20 24.74 17.88 10.49
C VAL A 20 25.21 16.65 9.69
N THR A 21 26.31 16.80 8.96
CA THR A 21 27.09 15.68 8.40
C THR A 21 28.57 15.87 8.74
N SER A 22 28.97 15.45 9.94
CA SER A 22 30.36 15.34 10.38
C SER A 22 30.74 13.86 10.56
N GLY A 23 31.97 13.52 10.18
CA GLY A 23 32.42 12.13 10.11
C GLY A 23 33.78 11.96 9.44
N ASN A 24 34.70 12.90 9.67
CA ASN A 24 36.11 12.70 9.36
C ASN A 24 36.77 11.85 10.45
N ARG A 25 37.80 11.11 10.06
CA ARG A 25 38.74 10.45 10.99
C ARG A 25 39.73 11.49 11.52
N PRO A 26 40.38 11.25 12.68
CA PRO A 26 41.65 11.89 12.97
C PRO A 26 42.75 11.29 12.07
N ASP A 27 43.73 12.12 11.72
CA ASP A 27 45.08 11.67 11.38
C ASP A 27 45.91 11.64 12.68
N ASP A 28 47.01 10.87 12.72
CA ASP A 28 48.23 11.30 13.42
C ASP A 28 49.46 10.41 13.14
N ASN A 29 50.58 11.09 12.91
CA ASN A 29 51.99 10.75 13.17
C ASN A 29 52.76 9.59 12.48
N TYR A 30 54.05 9.93 12.29
CA TYR A 30 55.26 9.10 12.11
C TYR A 30 55.48 8.14 13.32
N GLU A 31 56.39 7.15 13.33
CA GLU A 31 57.63 6.92 12.55
C GLU A 31 58.11 5.44 12.54
N GLN A 32 59.18 5.17 11.77
CA GLN A 32 60.18 4.07 11.85
C GLN A 32 59.81 2.58 11.62
N CYS A 33 60.70 1.93 10.84
CA CYS A 33 61.08 0.51 10.77
C CYS A 33 60.01 -0.61 10.68
N GLY A 34 60.21 -1.69 9.92
CA GLY A 34 61.30 -2.08 9.01
C GLY A 34 61.06 -3.49 8.46
N ASP A 35 61.74 -3.87 7.37
CA ASP A 35 61.80 -5.24 6.80
C ASP A 35 60.47 -5.88 6.29
N SER A 36 60.45 -6.80 5.31
CA SER A 36 61.47 -7.29 4.37
C SER A 36 60.81 -7.84 3.09
N TRP A 37 61.51 -7.76 1.94
CA TRP A 37 61.51 -8.71 0.81
C TRP A 37 60.16 -9.24 0.28
N SER A 38 59.64 -8.72 -0.83
CA SER A 38 60.04 -9.00 -2.24
C SER A 38 59.49 -10.33 -2.80
N GLY A 39 58.94 -10.29 -4.03
CA GLY A 39 58.14 -11.40 -4.58
C GLY A 39 57.69 -11.20 -6.03
N SER A 40 58.60 -10.73 -6.88
CA SER A 40 58.34 -10.52 -8.31
C SER A 40 58.05 -11.83 -9.04
N ARG A 41 57.11 -11.83 -9.99
CA ARG A 41 57.12 -12.78 -11.12
C ARG A 41 56.57 -12.10 -12.37
N GLN A 42 57.31 -12.18 -13.47
CA GLN A 42 57.03 -11.46 -14.71
C GLN A 42 55.90 -12.11 -15.54
N LEU A 43 55.32 -11.33 -16.45
CA LEU A 43 54.58 -11.89 -17.59
C LEU A 43 55.59 -12.21 -18.69
N GLU A 44 55.58 -13.44 -19.20
CA GLU A 44 56.12 -13.73 -20.53
C GLU A 44 55.02 -13.71 -21.60
N ARG A 45 55.43 -13.41 -22.83
CA ARG A 45 54.59 -13.49 -24.03
C ARG A 45 55.14 -14.60 -24.92
N GLN A 46 54.26 -15.41 -25.51
CA GLN A 46 54.52 -16.02 -26.82
C GLN A 46 53.27 -15.92 -27.69
N GLN A 47 53.48 -15.89 -29.02
CA GLN A 47 52.45 -16.09 -30.05
C GLN A 47 52.97 -17.19 -31.03
N PRO A 48 52.42 -17.43 -32.24
CA PRO A 48 51.81 -18.74 -32.49
C PRO A 48 52.51 -19.58 -33.59
N GLY A 49 52.28 -20.90 -33.57
CA GLY A 49 52.85 -21.86 -34.53
C GLY A 49 51.83 -22.88 -35.04
N GLN A 50 51.80 -23.04 -36.36
CA GLN A 50 50.87 -23.81 -37.20
C GLN A 50 50.81 -25.34 -36.97
N GLY A 51 49.72 -25.96 -37.45
CA GLY A 51 49.83 -27.19 -38.27
C GLY A 51 49.43 -28.54 -37.63
N GLY A 52 48.34 -29.15 -38.12
CA GLY A 52 47.96 -30.53 -37.82
C GLY A 52 46.57 -30.89 -38.37
N LEU A 53 46.41 -32.09 -38.95
CA LEU A 53 45.18 -32.56 -39.61
C LEU A 53 44.46 -33.68 -38.83
N ALA A 54 43.26 -34.01 -39.31
CA ALA A 54 42.26 -34.96 -38.78
C ALA A 54 42.76 -36.46 -38.79
N PRO A 55 42.03 -37.48 -38.23
CA PRO A 55 40.58 -37.49 -37.98
C PRO A 55 40.01 -38.24 -36.74
N GLN A 56 38.68 -38.06 -36.60
CA GLN A 56 37.63 -38.87 -35.92
C GLN A 56 38.00 -40.17 -35.18
N THR A 57 37.48 -40.34 -33.95
CA THR A 57 36.65 -41.51 -33.55
C THR A 57 36.02 -41.35 -32.15
N ALA A 58 35.02 -42.21 -31.86
CA ALA A 58 34.52 -42.66 -30.54
C ALA A 58 34.11 -41.62 -29.45
N ALA A 59 32.83 -41.69 -29.06
CA ALA A 59 32.37 -41.22 -27.76
C ALA A 59 32.28 -42.38 -26.76
N PRO A 60 32.52 -42.15 -25.46
CA PRO A 60 32.05 -43.04 -24.39
C PRO A 60 31.00 -42.38 -23.50
N VAL A 61 29.92 -43.12 -23.22
CA VAL A 61 28.98 -42.84 -22.12
C VAL A 61 29.62 -43.27 -20.81
N ARG A 62 29.54 -42.45 -19.74
CA ARG A 62 29.67 -42.79 -18.30
C ARG A 62 29.59 -41.50 -17.44
N GLU A 63 29.16 -41.48 -16.17
CA GLU A 63 28.33 -42.38 -15.36
C GLU A 63 27.78 -41.55 -14.17
N TYR A 64 26.61 -41.86 -13.60
CA TYR A 64 26.06 -41.13 -12.44
C TYR A 64 26.47 -41.79 -11.11
N PRO A 65 27.24 -41.12 -10.23
CA PRO A 65 27.49 -41.63 -8.88
C PRO A 65 26.28 -41.37 -7.96
N LYS A 66 25.48 -42.41 -7.70
CA LYS A 66 24.53 -42.40 -6.58
C LYS A 66 25.29 -42.47 -5.25
N LYS A 67 24.97 -41.59 -4.30
CA LYS A 67 25.18 -41.83 -2.85
C LYS A 67 23.92 -41.44 -2.09
N ALA A 68 23.60 -42.20 -1.04
CA ALA A 68 22.27 -42.24 -0.44
C ALA A 68 22.23 -41.66 0.98
N THR A 69 21.05 -41.14 1.32
CA THR A 69 20.39 -41.13 2.64
C THR A 69 21.25 -41.14 3.91
N LYS A 70 21.13 -40.06 4.69
CA LYS A 70 20.85 -40.17 6.14
C LYS A 70 19.72 -39.20 6.49
N ASN A 71 18.72 -39.70 7.21
CA ASN A 71 17.78 -38.86 7.96
C ASN A 71 18.46 -38.35 9.24
N PRO A 72 17.88 -37.34 9.89
CA PRO A 72 17.45 -37.59 11.27
C PRO A 72 15.97 -37.25 11.49
N GLU A 73 15.46 -37.70 12.63
CA GLU A 73 14.03 -37.75 12.96
C GLU A 73 13.52 -36.51 13.73
N GLU A 74 12.26 -36.62 14.14
CA GLU A 74 11.45 -35.61 14.82
C GLU A 74 12.01 -35.15 16.17
N LEU A 75 11.74 -33.89 16.54
CA LEU A 75 11.70 -33.49 17.96
C LEU A 75 10.82 -32.24 18.13
N TYR A 76 9.59 -32.45 18.59
CA TYR A 76 8.71 -31.40 19.11
C TYR A 76 9.11 -31.02 20.53
N PRO A 77 9.02 -29.72 20.89
CA PRO A 77 8.59 -29.33 22.24
C PRO A 77 7.17 -28.76 22.26
N GLN A 78 6.45 -29.02 23.34
CA GLN A 78 5.14 -28.43 23.65
C GLN A 78 5.28 -27.15 24.50
N GLY A 79 4.18 -26.44 24.71
CA GLY A 79 4.00 -25.60 25.91
C GLY A 79 4.26 -24.09 25.75
N CYS A 80 3.20 -23.30 25.88
CA CYS A 80 3.26 -21.84 26.03
C CYS A 80 3.40 -21.48 27.54
N PRO A 81 3.93 -20.29 27.90
CA PRO A 81 2.97 -19.19 28.13
C PRO A 81 3.44 -17.76 27.81
N ARG A 82 2.49 -16.98 27.28
CA ARG A 82 2.21 -15.53 27.46
C ARG A 82 3.28 -14.58 28.04
N GLY A 83 3.52 -13.48 27.32
CA GLY A 83 3.64 -12.13 27.92
C GLY A 83 4.85 -11.29 27.50
N GLY A 84 4.69 -9.96 27.56
CA GLY A 84 5.75 -8.95 27.34
C GLY A 84 5.66 -8.21 26.01
N GLU A 85 5.55 -6.88 26.07
CA GLU A 85 5.54 -5.98 24.90
C GLU A 85 6.85 -5.15 24.79
N ASP A 86 6.95 -4.34 23.74
CA ASP A 86 8.14 -3.68 23.22
C ASP A 86 8.73 -2.50 24.02
N GLU A 87 9.99 -2.19 23.66
CA GLU A 87 10.62 -0.85 23.56
C GLU A 87 11.22 -0.10 24.78
N HIS A 88 12.19 0.76 24.40
CA HIS A 88 12.99 1.74 25.16
C HIS A 88 12.27 3.12 25.14
N PRO A 89 12.69 4.23 25.83
CA PRO A 89 14.10 4.63 26.09
C PRO A 89 14.40 5.49 27.36
N ASN A 90 15.54 6.20 27.31
CA ASN A 90 15.99 7.34 28.13
C ASN A 90 16.81 7.08 29.43
N ARG A 91 17.64 8.07 29.77
CA ARG A 91 18.88 7.95 30.56
C ARG A 91 19.22 9.27 31.25
N THR A 92 19.30 9.28 32.57
CA THR A 92 19.63 10.46 33.41
C THR A 92 20.23 9.97 34.73
N ASP A 93 21.53 9.68 34.73
CA ASP A 93 22.27 9.15 35.88
C ASP A 93 23.61 9.89 35.99
N ILE A 94 24.00 10.34 37.19
CA ILE A 94 25.29 10.99 37.46
C ILE A 94 26.30 9.91 37.91
N GLN A 95 27.54 9.99 37.42
CA GLN A 95 28.63 9.08 37.76
C GLN A 95 29.70 9.77 38.61
N VAL A 96 30.29 9.02 39.55
CA VAL A 96 31.45 9.43 40.34
C VAL A 96 32.53 8.35 40.22
N SER A 97 33.78 8.77 40.03
CA SER A 97 34.95 7.91 39.92
C SER A 97 35.73 7.89 41.24
N THR A 98 36.29 6.75 41.61
CA THR A 98 37.23 6.64 42.75
C THR A 98 38.31 5.62 42.41
N GLN A 99 39.51 5.81 42.95
CA GLN A 99 40.72 5.11 42.54
C GLN A 99 41.38 4.41 43.73
N ALA A 100 41.60 3.11 43.61
CA ALA A 100 42.36 2.29 44.57
C ALA A 100 42.97 1.11 43.81
N ASN A 101 44.19 0.70 44.17
CA ASN A 101 44.94 -0.41 43.57
C ASN A 101 44.91 -0.44 42.02
N GLY A 102 45.35 0.65 41.39
CA GLY A 102 45.65 0.75 39.96
C GLY A 102 44.44 0.88 39.02
N ASN A 103 43.27 0.32 39.37
CA ASN A 103 42.08 0.32 38.50
C ASN A 103 41.08 1.42 38.87
N MET A 104 40.61 2.18 37.88
CA MET A 104 39.52 3.14 38.06
C MET A 104 38.15 2.45 38.04
N THR A 105 37.31 2.72 39.04
CA THR A 105 35.94 2.20 39.09
C THR A 105 34.92 3.34 39.13
N THR A 106 33.88 3.28 38.29
CA THR A 106 32.82 4.30 38.20
C THR A 106 31.53 3.83 38.85
N SER A 107 31.08 4.53 39.89
CA SER A 107 29.84 4.26 40.61
C SER A 107 28.74 5.27 40.24
N ALA A 108 27.48 4.91 40.46
CA ALA A 108 26.32 5.77 40.20
C ALA A 108 25.42 5.85 41.45
N VAL A 109 24.88 7.03 41.76
CA VAL A 109 24.21 7.31 43.04
C VAL A 109 22.73 7.65 42.85
N CYS A 110 21.88 7.16 43.74
CA CYS A 110 20.43 7.42 43.73
C CYS A 110 20.07 8.70 44.50
N LEU A 111 18.92 9.31 44.14
CA LEU A 111 18.37 10.48 44.85
C LEU A 111 18.04 10.21 46.33
N CYS A 112 17.85 8.94 46.71
CA CYS A 112 17.74 8.48 48.11
C CYS A 112 19.09 8.03 48.71
N GLY A 113 20.21 8.57 48.22
CA GLY A 113 21.56 8.42 48.80
C GLY A 113 22.29 7.11 48.48
N LYS A 114 21.62 6.08 47.96
CA LYS A 114 22.25 4.76 47.76
C LYS A 114 23.24 4.74 46.59
N VAL A 115 24.50 4.43 46.90
CA VAL A 115 25.56 4.19 45.91
C VAL A 115 25.40 2.80 45.28
N CYS A 116 25.48 2.72 43.95
CA CYS A 116 25.38 1.49 43.17
C CYS A 116 26.66 1.29 42.34
N ARG A 117 27.21 0.07 42.34
CA ARG A 117 28.46 -0.29 41.62
C ARG A 117 28.43 -0.05 40.10
N ASN A 118 27.24 0.11 39.51
CA ASN A 118 27.06 0.52 38.12
C ASN A 118 25.66 1.13 37.91
N PRO A 119 25.40 1.82 36.77
CA PRO A 119 24.09 2.40 36.46
C PRO A 119 22.93 1.40 36.32
N CYS A 120 23.21 0.12 36.08
CA CYS A 120 22.17 -0.92 36.01
C CYS A 120 21.58 -1.19 37.41
N GLY A 121 22.43 -1.36 38.42
CA GLY A 121 22.00 -1.47 39.82
C GLY A 121 21.23 -0.24 40.31
N LEU A 122 21.63 0.95 39.85
CA LEU A 122 20.93 2.21 40.15
C LEU A 122 19.49 2.20 39.61
N LYS A 123 19.27 1.85 38.33
CA LYS A 123 17.92 1.76 37.77
C LYS A 123 17.06 0.70 38.46
N ILE A 124 17.61 -0.49 38.73
CA ILE A 124 16.90 -1.55 39.48
C ILE A 124 16.43 -1.04 40.85
N HIS A 125 17.26 -0.25 41.53
CA HIS A 125 16.94 0.34 42.83
C HIS A 125 15.87 1.44 42.72
N GLN A 126 16.00 2.39 41.78
CA GLN A 126 15.00 3.43 41.52
C GLN A 126 13.61 2.83 41.23
N THR A 127 13.54 1.80 40.38
CA THR A 127 12.28 1.14 39.99
C THR A 127 11.65 0.36 41.16
N LYS A 128 12.45 -0.40 41.93
CA LYS A 128 11.93 -1.14 43.10
C LYS A 128 11.42 -0.22 44.22
N MET A 129 12.04 0.94 44.41
CA MET A 129 11.73 1.86 45.52
C MET A 129 10.83 3.05 45.11
N LYS A 130 10.32 3.09 43.87
CA LYS A 130 9.36 4.08 43.35
C LYS A 130 9.77 5.56 43.54
N CYS A 131 11.06 5.89 43.44
CA CYS A 131 11.58 7.22 43.84
C CYS A 131 11.23 8.41 42.91
N LEU A 132 10.28 8.31 41.98
CA LEU A 132 10.00 9.31 40.93
C LEU A 132 8.50 9.38 40.54
N SER A 133 7.69 10.21 41.21
CA SER A 133 6.30 10.50 40.80
C SER A 133 5.70 11.78 41.42
N GLY A 134 5.10 12.68 40.62
CA GLY A 134 4.28 13.80 41.15
C GLY A 134 3.73 14.87 40.17
N ARG A 135 2.45 15.23 40.36
CA ARG A 135 1.68 16.43 39.91
C ARG A 135 1.18 16.58 38.43
N GLN A 136 0.31 17.60 38.21
CA GLN A 136 -1.01 17.48 37.51
C GLN A 136 -1.65 18.87 37.12
N VAL A 137 -2.81 18.88 36.40
CA VAL A 137 -3.87 19.96 36.25
C VAL A 137 -3.67 21.14 35.22
N VAL A 138 -4.69 21.84 34.64
CA VAL A 138 -5.95 21.44 33.90
C VAL A 138 -6.71 22.63 33.17
N GLN A 139 -7.22 22.44 31.93
CA GLN A 139 -8.29 23.21 31.17
C GLN A 139 -8.13 24.78 30.94
N ARG A 140 -9.05 25.63 30.37
CA ARG A 140 -10.43 25.55 29.74
C ARG A 140 -10.87 26.79 28.85
N THR A 141 -11.65 26.56 27.75
CA THR A 141 -12.74 27.40 27.10
C THR A 141 -12.55 28.85 26.54
N GLY A 142 -13.49 29.28 25.66
CA GLY A 142 -13.76 30.65 25.14
C GLY A 142 -15.20 30.79 24.54
N PRO A 143 -15.66 31.96 24.01
CA PRO A 143 -16.66 32.02 22.91
C PRO A 143 -16.53 33.23 21.91
N VAL A 144 -17.34 33.31 20.83
CA VAL A 144 -17.29 34.34 19.74
C VAL A 144 -18.67 34.57 19.03
N PRO A 145 -19.03 35.82 18.64
CA PRO A 145 -20.09 36.18 17.65
C PRO A 145 -19.65 37.19 16.53
N GLY A 146 -20.55 37.52 15.56
CA GLY A 146 -20.42 38.56 14.50
C GLY A 146 -20.28 38.00 13.06
N GLU A 147 -21.10 38.23 12.01
CA GLU A 147 -22.19 39.18 11.64
C GLU A 147 -21.74 40.59 11.13
N THR A 148 -22.20 41.21 10.01
CA THR A 148 -23.15 40.83 8.90
C THR A 148 -23.00 41.71 7.62
N GLN A 149 -23.51 41.23 6.45
CA GLN A 149 -23.95 41.97 5.20
C GLN A 149 -22.86 42.71 4.34
N GLU A 150 -23.00 43.00 3.02
CA GLU A 150 -24.03 42.72 1.98
C GLU A 150 -23.44 42.63 0.53
N GLU A 151 -24.26 42.28 -0.47
CA GLU A 151 -23.97 42.07 -1.93
C GLU A 151 -24.57 43.23 -2.78
N PRO A 152 -24.04 43.60 -3.98
CA PRO A 152 -24.43 42.90 -5.24
C PRO A 152 -23.42 42.92 -6.44
N GLY A 153 -23.71 42.08 -7.46
CA GLY A 153 -23.06 42.05 -8.79
C GLY A 153 -23.54 43.12 -9.80
N PRO A 154 -23.36 42.95 -11.14
CA PRO A 154 -23.55 41.69 -11.88
C PRO A 154 -22.45 41.29 -12.91
N GLU A 155 -22.64 40.15 -13.58
CA GLU A 155 -21.84 39.64 -14.71
C GLU A 155 -22.08 40.49 -16.00
N SER A 156 -21.22 40.58 -17.01
CA SER A 156 -20.86 39.55 -18.05
C SER A 156 -20.44 40.35 -19.33
N PRO A 157 -20.04 39.77 -20.50
CA PRO A 157 -19.53 38.42 -20.79
C PRO A 157 -18.27 38.40 -21.73
N HIS A 158 -17.86 37.20 -22.17
CA HIS A 158 -17.12 36.86 -23.41
C HIS A 158 -15.56 36.80 -23.45
N SER A 159 -15.12 36.05 -24.48
CA SER A 159 -13.79 35.99 -25.12
C SER A 159 -12.67 35.21 -24.43
N ALA A 160 -12.31 34.06 -25.02
CA ALA A 160 -11.09 33.34 -24.70
C ALA A 160 -9.92 33.87 -25.54
N GLN A 161 -8.97 34.58 -24.90
CA GLN A 161 -7.72 35.00 -25.55
C GLN A 161 -6.48 34.58 -24.76
N THR A 162 -5.42 34.27 -25.50
CA THR A 162 -4.16 33.68 -25.01
C THR A 162 -3.30 34.72 -24.30
N LEU A 163 -3.63 35.03 -23.03
CA LEU A 163 -2.81 35.90 -22.21
C LEU A 163 -1.57 35.16 -21.68
N HIS A 164 -0.47 35.32 -22.42
CA HIS A 164 0.86 35.28 -21.81
C HIS A 164 0.93 36.42 -20.76
N ALA A 165 0.70 36.08 -19.49
CA ALA A 165 0.97 37.02 -18.41
C ALA A 165 2.43 37.48 -18.50
N PRO A 166 2.71 38.80 -18.51
CA PRO A 166 4.07 39.27 -18.44
C PRO A 166 4.71 38.73 -17.16
N GLN A 167 5.98 38.34 -17.24
CA GLN A 167 6.73 38.03 -16.04
C GLN A 167 6.96 39.34 -15.29
N ALA A 168 6.03 39.68 -14.40
CA ALA A 168 6.35 40.52 -13.26
C ALA A 168 7.54 39.86 -12.57
N THR A 169 8.74 40.42 -12.76
CA THR A 169 9.92 40.04 -12.00
C THR A 169 9.52 40.15 -10.53
N PRO A 170 9.47 39.04 -9.77
CA PRO A 170 9.06 39.13 -8.39
C PRO A 170 10.11 39.98 -7.70
N GLN A 171 9.74 41.18 -7.25
CA GLN A 171 10.50 41.89 -6.24
C GLN A 171 10.35 41.14 -4.93
N VAL A 172 10.97 39.95 -4.90
CA VAL A 172 11.56 39.42 -3.69
C VAL A 172 12.50 40.52 -3.22
N ARG A 173 12.02 41.34 -2.28
CA ARG A 173 12.91 42.06 -1.38
C ARG A 173 13.71 40.97 -0.69
N HIS A 174 14.86 40.65 -1.25
CA HIS A 174 15.87 39.87 -0.58
C HIS A 174 16.31 40.72 0.61
N SER A 175 15.64 40.53 1.75
CA SER A 175 16.27 40.77 3.03
C SER A 175 17.51 39.90 3.04
N GLU A 176 18.65 40.52 2.78
CA GLU A 176 19.94 39.86 2.96
C GLU A 176 20.08 39.58 4.45
N HIS A 177 19.58 38.43 4.90
CA HIS A 177 19.78 37.91 6.24
C HIS A 177 21.26 37.58 6.39
N ARG A 178 22.03 38.63 6.69
CA ARG A 178 23.47 38.65 6.97
C ARG A 178 23.78 37.49 7.92
N ARG A 179 24.33 36.40 7.38
CA ARG A 179 24.63 35.19 8.17
C ARG A 179 25.75 35.52 9.14
N VAL A 180 25.42 35.75 10.40
CA VAL A 180 26.38 36.04 11.48
C VAL A 180 27.38 34.90 11.62
N LYS A 181 28.65 35.24 11.86
CA LYS A 181 29.75 34.30 12.15
C LYS A 181 29.80 33.98 13.66
N TRP A 182 28.71 33.41 14.19
CA TRP A 182 28.55 33.09 15.62
C TRP A 182 29.78 32.38 16.24
N PRO A 183 30.19 32.74 17.47
CA PRO A 183 31.31 32.11 18.16
C PRO A 183 30.99 30.65 18.53
N SER A 184 32.03 29.84 18.73
CA SER A 184 31.86 28.43 19.06
C SER A 184 31.19 28.24 20.42
N ALA A 185 30.30 27.26 20.55
CA ALA A 185 29.43 27.08 21.72
C ALA A 185 30.18 26.76 23.04
N ASN A 186 31.46 26.39 22.97
CA ASN A 186 32.34 26.20 24.12
C ASN A 186 32.89 27.52 24.70
N LYS A 187 32.80 28.64 23.97
CA LYS A 187 33.28 29.96 24.43
C LYS A 187 32.26 30.65 25.34
N GLY A 188 31.99 30.08 26.51
CA GLY A 188 30.95 30.56 27.43
C GLY A 188 30.99 32.07 27.72
N LYS A 189 32.19 32.64 27.98
CA LYS A 189 32.36 34.07 28.29
C LYS A 189 31.93 35.02 27.15
N GLU A 190 32.26 34.69 25.90
CA GLU A 190 31.85 35.49 24.73
C GLU A 190 30.33 35.45 24.51
N TRP A 191 29.67 34.34 24.88
CA TRP A 191 28.22 34.23 24.84
C TRP A 191 27.55 35.01 25.98
N CYS A 192 28.07 34.96 27.21
CA CYS A 192 27.49 35.70 28.34
C CYS A 192 27.56 37.22 28.12
N GLN A 193 28.71 37.76 27.69
CA GLN A 193 28.84 39.18 27.35
C GLN A 193 27.92 39.59 26.19
N PHE A 194 27.68 38.68 25.22
CA PHE A 194 26.71 38.95 24.16
C PHE A 194 25.26 38.92 24.65
N GLU A 195 24.90 38.02 25.57
CA GLU A 195 23.58 38.00 26.21
C GLU A 195 23.37 39.26 27.08
N GLU A 196 24.38 39.70 27.84
CA GLU A 196 24.35 40.92 28.67
C GLU A 196 24.21 42.21 27.84
N ASP A 197 25.05 42.41 26.82
CA ASP A 197 25.01 43.61 25.98
C ASP A 197 23.72 43.68 25.13
N VAL A 198 23.19 42.53 24.68
CA VAL A 198 21.88 42.46 24.01
C VAL A 198 20.76 42.83 24.96
N ASP A 199 20.74 42.30 26.18
CA ASP A 199 19.70 42.59 27.15
C ASP A 199 19.73 44.09 27.53
N GLN A 200 20.92 44.68 27.71
CA GLN A 200 21.08 46.11 28.03
C GLN A 200 20.57 47.04 26.90
N VAL A 201 20.87 46.73 25.63
CA VAL A 201 20.35 47.51 24.48
C VAL A 201 18.84 47.33 24.30
N LEU A 202 18.31 46.13 24.56
CA LEU A 202 16.87 45.88 24.44
C LEU A 202 16.06 46.62 25.51
N GLU A 203 16.47 46.59 26.78
CA GLU A 203 15.80 47.34 27.85
C GLU A 203 15.83 48.87 27.57
N ALA A 204 16.93 49.39 27.04
CA ALA A 204 17.03 50.81 26.66
C ALA A 204 16.07 51.23 25.52
N THR A 205 15.69 50.30 24.63
CA THR A 205 15.00 50.63 23.37
C THR A 205 13.57 50.08 23.24
N ALA A 206 13.10 49.23 24.16
CA ALA A 206 11.83 48.49 24.03
C ALA A 206 10.55 49.29 24.36
N ARG A 207 10.22 50.33 23.58
CA ARG A 207 8.88 50.98 23.60
C ARG A 207 8.02 50.52 22.42
N GLY A 208 6.70 50.42 22.62
CA GLY A 208 5.72 49.97 21.60
C GLY A 208 4.97 48.67 21.96
N ASP A 209 4.17 48.18 21.01
CA ASP A 209 3.41 46.92 21.09
C ASP A 209 4.32 45.67 21.13
N ALA A 210 3.81 44.56 21.66
CA ALA A 210 4.50 43.29 21.78
C ALA A 210 4.94 42.68 20.43
N ASP A 211 4.08 42.69 19.41
CA ASP A 211 4.39 42.05 18.13
C ASP A 211 5.32 42.93 17.27
N GLN A 212 5.31 44.26 17.51
CA GLN A 212 6.34 45.16 17.01
C GLN A 212 7.68 44.96 17.76
N LYS A 213 7.68 44.93 19.10
CA LYS A 213 8.86 44.66 19.95
C LYS A 213 9.59 43.39 19.56
N LEU A 214 8.87 42.28 19.30
CA LEU A 214 9.47 41.03 18.85
C LEU A 214 10.19 41.18 17.50
N ARG A 215 9.64 41.97 16.57
CA ARG A 215 10.27 42.25 15.26
C ARG A 215 11.48 43.19 15.38
N THR A 216 11.44 44.22 16.21
CA THR A 216 12.62 45.07 16.49
C THR A 216 13.71 44.26 17.19
N MET A 217 13.35 43.46 18.21
CA MET A 217 14.27 42.61 18.97
C MET A 217 15.04 41.64 18.07
N CYS A 218 14.34 40.88 17.21
CA CYS A 218 15.00 39.96 16.29
C CYS A 218 15.95 40.68 15.31
N THR A 219 15.61 41.91 14.90
CA THR A 219 16.45 42.72 14.00
C THR A 219 17.68 43.26 14.72
N MET A 220 17.52 43.82 15.92
CA MET A 220 18.60 44.37 16.75
C MET A 220 19.60 43.29 17.19
N ILE A 221 19.12 42.12 17.64
CA ILE A 221 19.97 40.97 17.98
C ILE A 221 20.86 40.57 16.78
N VAL A 222 20.30 40.56 15.56
CA VAL A 222 21.08 40.25 14.35
C VAL A 222 22.08 41.36 14.03
N SER A 223 21.71 42.65 14.14
CA SER A 223 22.64 43.77 13.91
C SER A 223 23.83 43.76 14.88
N ILE A 224 23.57 43.70 16.19
CA ILE A 224 24.60 43.68 17.24
C ILE A 224 25.53 42.47 17.04
N ALA A 225 24.96 41.31 16.65
CA ALA A 225 25.76 40.12 16.37
C ALA A 225 26.57 40.21 15.07
N VAL A 226 26.05 40.87 14.02
CA VAL A 226 26.80 41.19 12.80
C VAL A 226 27.98 42.11 13.11
N GLU A 227 27.79 43.13 13.94
CA GLU A 227 28.84 44.08 14.32
C GLU A 227 29.93 43.42 15.17
N ARG A 228 29.55 42.63 16.19
CA ARG A 228 30.50 42.00 17.12
C ARG A 228 31.25 40.80 16.54
N PHE A 229 30.59 39.98 15.71
CA PHE A 229 31.16 38.72 15.21
C PHE A 229 31.46 38.72 13.70
N GLY A 230 31.00 39.74 12.97
CA GLY A 230 31.11 39.83 11.53
C GLY A 230 30.08 38.98 10.78
N THR A 231 29.92 39.28 9.50
CA THR A 231 29.22 38.41 8.56
C THR A 231 30.11 37.23 8.17
N LYS A 232 29.50 36.06 7.92
CA LYS A 232 30.11 35.07 7.04
C LYS A 232 30.05 35.62 5.62
N GLU A 233 31.22 35.80 5.02
CA GLU A 233 31.34 35.94 3.57
C GLU A 233 30.56 34.80 2.89
N GLN A 234 29.85 35.13 1.81
CA GLN A 234 29.32 34.09 0.95
C GLN A 234 30.51 33.37 0.31
N HIS A 235 30.68 32.09 0.61
CA HIS A 235 31.61 31.25 -0.14
C HIS A 235 31.19 31.26 -1.61
N THR A 236 31.92 32.05 -2.41
CA THR A 236 32.02 31.83 -3.85
C THR A 236 32.39 30.36 -4.08
N ILE A 237 31.85 29.76 -5.14
CA ILE A 237 31.93 28.31 -5.37
C ILE A 237 33.34 27.95 -5.89
N ASN A 238 34.31 28.06 -4.99
CA ASN A 238 35.72 27.89 -5.26
C ASN A 238 36.09 26.41 -5.34
N GLY A 239 37.05 26.11 -6.21
CA GLY A 239 37.46 24.75 -6.51
C GLY A 239 36.66 24.12 -7.65
N ALA A 240 37.03 24.45 -8.89
CA ALA A 240 36.83 23.57 -10.02
C ALA A 240 37.67 22.30 -9.81
N GLY A 241 37.14 21.36 -9.00
CA GLY A 241 37.90 20.30 -8.35
C GLY A 241 38.82 19.53 -9.30
N GLU A 242 40.07 19.35 -8.84
CA GLU A 242 41.22 18.79 -9.55
C GLU A 242 40.83 17.81 -10.68
N PRO A 243 41.26 18.06 -11.94
CA PRO A 243 40.93 17.17 -13.03
C PRO A 243 41.56 15.79 -12.79
N ASN A 244 40.70 14.80 -12.54
CA ASN A 244 41.07 13.39 -12.38
C ASN A 244 42.08 12.93 -13.46
N ARG A 245 42.94 11.94 -13.18
CA ARG A 245 43.93 11.37 -14.13
C ARG A 245 43.36 11.14 -15.55
N ARG A 246 42.10 10.68 -15.67
CA ARG A 246 41.40 10.56 -16.96
C ARG A 246 41.08 11.90 -17.63
N GLN A 247 40.67 12.92 -16.87
CA GLN A 247 40.45 14.29 -17.36
C GLN A 247 41.77 14.96 -17.77
N LYS A 248 42.84 14.81 -16.98
CA LYS A 248 44.22 15.24 -17.33
C LYS A 248 44.65 14.60 -18.67
N LYS A 249 44.55 13.27 -18.84
CA LYS A 249 44.91 12.60 -20.12
C LYS A 249 43.96 12.92 -21.29
N ILE A 250 42.67 13.16 -21.06
CA ILE A 250 41.74 13.68 -22.10
C ILE A 250 42.16 15.08 -22.55
N SER A 251 42.69 15.92 -21.66
CA SER A 251 43.22 17.24 -22.03
C SER A 251 44.49 17.12 -22.86
N GLN A 252 45.44 16.29 -22.43
CA GLN A 252 46.67 15.98 -23.17
C GLN A 252 46.37 15.46 -24.58
N LEU A 253 45.48 14.46 -24.74
CA LEU A 253 45.04 13.96 -26.05
C LEU A 253 44.41 15.04 -26.93
N ARG A 254 43.71 16.04 -26.36
CA ARG A 254 43.19 17.22 -27.09
C ARG A 254 44.28 18.24 -27.46
N GLN A 255 45.45 18.21 -26.81
CA GLN A 255 46.61 19.03 -27.15
C GLN A 255 47.47 18.34 -28.20
N GLU A 256 47.78 17.05 -28.00
CA GLU A 256 48.41 16.14 -28.97
C GLU A 256 47.66 16.20 -30.34
N LEU A 257 46.33 16.03 -30.35
CA LEU A 257 45.51 16.16 -31.57
C LEU A 257 45.50 17.58 -32.20
N ARG A 258 45.77 18.64 -31.43
CA ARG A 258 45.92 20.02 -31.95
C ARG A 258 47.32 20.32 -32.46
N LEU A 259 48.34 19.56 -32.03
CA LEU A 259 49.70 19.64 -32.54
C LEU A 259 49.80 18.85 -33.85
N LEU A 260 49.36 17.58 -33.85
CA LEU A 260 49.22 16.77 -35.07
C LEU A 260 48.31 17.43 -36.11
N GLY A 261 47.25 18.13 -35.67
CA GLY A 261 46.38 18.92 -36.54
C GLY A 261 47.03 20.16 -37.18
N ARG A 262 48.17 20.62 -36.65
CA ARG A 262 49.03 21.65 -37.26
C ARG A 262 50.13 21.02 -38.13
N GLN A 263 50.82 20.01 -37.62
CA GLN A 263 51.84 19.26 -38.36
C GLN A 263 51.28 18.68 -39.67
N TYR A 264 50.08 18.09 -39.65
CA TYR A 264 49.38 17.60 -40.86
C TYR A 264 49.12 18.68 -41.93
N LYS A 265 49.04 19.97 -41.55
CA LYS A 265 48.91 21.09 -42.49
C LYS A 265 50.25 21.56 -43.08
N GLN A 266 51.37 21.14 -42.49
CA GLN A 266 52.73 21.60 -42.83
C GLN A 266 53.59 20.45 -43.43
N ALA A 267 53.10 19.22 -43.38
CA ALA A 267 53.80 18.02 -43.83
C ALA A 267 53.71 17.80 -45.35
N ARG A 268 54.68 17.06 -45.90
CA ARG A 268 54.69 16.58 -47.31
C ARG A 268 53.63 15.48 -47.49
N GLU A 269 53.26 15.14 -48.73
CA GLU A 269 52.20 14.14 -48.98
C GLU A 269 52.51 12.76 -48.39
N GLU A 270 53.77 12.32 -48.47
CA GLU A 270 54.26 11.05 -47.91
C GLU A 270 53.98 10.94 -46.39
N ASP A 271 54.33 11.98 -45.62
CA ASP A 271 54.14 12.03 -44.17
C ASP A 271 52.67 12.07 -43.74
N LYS A 272 51.77 12.59 -44.60
CA LYS A 272 50.35 12.79 -44.24
C LYS A 272 49.64 11.47 -43.96
N ALA A 273 50.05 10.37 -44.59
CA ALA A 273 49.48 9.05 -44.32
C ALA A 273 49.70 8.62 -42.86
N GLY A 274 50.95 8.64 -42.39
CA GLY A 274 51.31 8.30 -41.00
C GLY A 274 50.70 9.27 -39.99
N LEU A 275 50.71 10.58 -40.28
CA LEU A 275 50.07 11.59 -39.44
C LEU A 275 48.54 11.42 -39.38
N ALA A 276 47.88 10.97 -40.46
CA ALA A 276 46.46 10.66 -40.47
C ALA A 276 46.13 9.43 -39.60
N GLU A 277 46.93 8.36 -39.70
CA GLU A 277 46.76 7.17 -38.86
C GLU A 277 46.96 7.49 -37.38
N LEU A 278 48.07 8.16 -37.01
CA LEU A 278 48.33 8.56 -35.62
C LEU A 278 47.19 9.43 -35.07
N ARG A 279 46.69 10.38 -35.87
CA ARG A 279 45.51 11.20 -35.52
C ARG A 279 44.25 10.35 -35.35
N ASN A 280 44.08 9.27 -36.11
CA ASN A 280 42.96 8.34 -35.96
C ASN A 280 43.09 7.44 -34.72
N ILE A 281 44.31 6.98 -34.38
CA ILE A 281 44.60 6.25 -33.14
C ILE A 281 44.28 7.12 -31.92
N LEU A 282 44.77 8.37 -31.88
CA LEU A 282 44.46 9.29 -30.78
C LEU A 282 42.97 9.67 -30.72
N ARG A 283 42.26 9.75 -31.86
CA ARG A 283 40.79 9.93 -31.90
C ARG A 283 40.04 8.72 -31.31
N ARG A 284 40.47 7.49 -31.62
CA ARG A 284 39.92 6.24 -31.03
C ARG A 284 40.12 6.26 -29.51
N ASN A 285 41.35 6.50 -29.05
CA ASN A 285 41.71 6.57 -27.61
C ASN A 285 40.94 7.66 -26.86
N LEU A 286 40.83 8.87 -27.43
CA LEU A 286 40.03 9.96 -26.87
C LEU A 286 38.55 9.60 -26.77
N THR A 287 37.99 8.89 -27.76
CA THR A 287 36.59 8.44 -27.76
C THR A 287 36.33 7.40 -26.67
N THR A 288 37.22 6.42 -26.52
CA THR A 288 37.15 5.40 -25.46
C THR A 288 37.23 6.04 -24.07
N LEU A 289 38.18 6.96 -23.84
CA LEU A 289 38.30 7.67 -22.56
C LEU A 289 37.12 8.60 -22.28
N ARG A 290 36.58 9.30 -23.29
CA ARG A 290 35.35 10.12 -23.15
C ARG A 290 34.15 9.25 -22.79
N ARG A 291 33.96 8.10 -23.44
CA ARG A 291 32.87 7.16 -23.12
C ARG A 291 33.01 6.63 -21.69
N ALA A 292 34.21 6.19 -21.29
CA ALA A 292 34.48 5.72 -19.93
C ALA A 292 34.24 6.82 -18.85
N GLU A 293 34.63 8.07 -19.12
CA GLU A 293 34.37 9.20 -18.22
C GLU A 293 32.90 9.63 -18.20
N TRP A 294 32.17 9.51 -19.32
CA TRP A 294 30.71 9.70 -19.37
C TRP A 294 29.97 8.66 -18.52
N HIS A 295 30.33 7.37 -18.65
CA HIS A 295 29.79 6.32 -17.77
C HIS A 295 30.12 6.59 -16.30
N ARG A 296 31.35 7.01 -15.96
CA ARG A 296 31.73 7.39 -14.58
C ARG A 296 30.89 8.57 -14.07
N LYS A 297 30.73 9.63 -14.87
CA LYS A 297 29.95 10.81 -14.49
C LYS A 297 28.47 10.49 -14.30
N ARG A 298 27.83 9.75 -15.21
CA ARG A 298 26.44 9.30 -15.02
C ARG A 298 26.29 8.29 -13.88
N GLY A 299 27.31 7.48 -13.59
CA GLY A 299 27.38 6.63 -12.40
C GLY A 299 27.35 7.45 -11.10
N LYS A 300 28.22 8.47 -10.97
CA LYS A 300 28.21 9.41 -9.83
C LYS A 300 26.90 10.22 -9.79
N GLU A 301 26.38 10.58 -10.97
CA GLU A 301 25.02 11.05 -11.30
C GLU A 301 23.92 10.33 -10.51
N ARG A 302 23.73 9.08 -10.94
CA ARG A 302 22.77 8.12 -10.39
C ARG A 302 23.01 7.84 -8.92
N ALA A 303 24.27 7.67 -8.48
CA ALA A 303 24.60 7.44 -7.08
C ALA A 303 24.18 8.62 -6.18
N LYS A 304 24.44 9.86 -6.59
CA LYS A 304 24.00 11.07 -5.85
C LYS A 304 22.47 11.19 -5.82
N LYS A 305 21.80 10.98 -6.95
CA LYS A 305 20.33 11.02 -7.03
C LYS A 305 19.67 9.90 -6.22
N ARG A 306 20.22 8.67 -6.27
CA ARG A 306 19.81 7.55 -5.42
C ARG A 306 19.98 7.87 -3.93
N ALA A 307 21.14 8.38 -3.52
CA ALA A 307 21.38 8.73 -2.11
C ALA A 307 20.37 9.78 -1.62
N ALA A 308 20.14 10.84 -2.40
CA ALA A 308 19.13 11.85 -2.08
C ALA A 308 17.70 11.28 -2.00
N PHE A 309 17.34 10.37 -2.91
CA PHE A 309 16.05 9.66 -2.86
C PHE A 309 15.92 8.76 -1.63
N ILE A 310 16.95 7.97 -1.29
CA ILE A 310 16.93 7.08 -0.11
C ILE A 310 16.82 7.89 1.19
N VAL A 311 17.55 9.01 1.31
CA VAL A 311 17.52 9.89 2.48
C VAL A 311 16.14 10.54 2.65
N ASN A 312 15.54 11.08 1.60
CA ASN A 312 14.18 11.63 1.69
C ASN A 312 13.40 11.50 0.36
N PRO A 313 12.64 10.40 0.18
CA PRO A 313 11.85 10.16 -1.02
C PRO A 313 10.79 11.23 -1.29
N PHE A 314 10.22 11.82 -0.23
CA PHE A 314 9.19 12.84 -0.33
C PHE A 314 9.77 14.17 -0.82
N ASN A 315 10.88 14.65 -0.25
CA ASN A 315 11.54 15.87 -0.73
C ASN A 315 12.19 15.69 -2.11
N PHE A 316 12.68 14.49 -2.45
CA PHE A 316 13.12 14.17 -3.81
C PHE A 316 11.96 14.27 -4.79
N THR A 317 10.82 13.61 -4.49
CA THR A 317 9.64 13.62 -5.36
C THR A 317 9.00 15.00 -5.43
N LYS A 318 8.92 15.75 -4.33
CA LYS A 318 8.39 17.13 -4.28
C LYS A 318 9.09 18.05 -5.29
N LYS A 319 10.41 17.95 -5.43
CA LYS A 319 11.19 18.69 -6.45
C LYS A 319 10.86 18.29 -7.91
N ILE A 320 10.21 17.16 -8.12
CA ILE A 320 9.69 16.69 -9.43
C ILE A 320 8.21 17.07 -9.62
N LEU A 321 7.44 17.27 -8.54
CA LEU A 321 6.02 17.65 -8.63
C LEU A 321 5.80 19.10 -9.10
N GLY A 322 6.80 19.97 -8.93
CA GLY A 322 6.72 21.41 -9.21
C GLY A 322 7.04 22.25 -7.97
N GLN A 323 7.04 23.58 -8.11
CA GLN A 323 7.08 24.46 -6.94
C GLN A 323 5.72 24.46 -6.20
N LYS A 324 5.74 24.82 -4.92
CA LYS A 324 4.52 25.05 -4.13
C LYS A 324 3.78 26.23 -4.75
N ARG A 325 2.55 26.02 -5.22
CA ARG A 325 1.61 27.10 -5.55
C ARG A 325 0.79 27.37 -4.30
N ASP A 326 0.81 28.62 -3.87
CA ASP A 326 0.00 29.12 -2.77
C ASP A 326 -1.10 30.03 -3.32
N GLY A 327 -2.23 30.08 -2.61
CA GLY A 327 -3.42 30.84 -2.98
C GLY A 327 -4.48 30.69 -1.90
N GLN A 328 -5.42 31.62 -1.84
CA GLN A 328 -6.55 31.55 -0.90
C GLN A 328 -7.54 30.45 -1.32
N LEU A 329 -8.11 29.78 -0.31
CA LEU A 329 -9.20 28.83 -0.48
C LEU A 329 -10.53 29.60 -0.44
N ALA A 330 -11.42 29.33 -1.40
CA ALA A 330 -12.75 29.94 -1.48
C ALA A 330 -13.81 29.22 -0.62
N CYS A 331 -13.41 28.18 0.12
CA CYS A 331 -14.25 27.40 1.02
C CYS A 331 -13.47 27.04 2.29
N SER A 332 -14.14 26.55 3.32
CA SER A 332 -13.53 26.31 4.62
C SER A 332 -12.45 25.24 4.57
N GLN A 333 -11.47 25.31 5.48
CA GLN A 333 -10.45 24.26 5.59
C GLN A 333 -11.09 22.89 5.90
N GLU A 334 -12.24 22.85 6.59
CA GLU A 334 -12.89 21.60 6.99
C GLU A 334 -13.56 20.90 5.78
N GLU A 335 -14.26 21.64 4.93
CA GLU A 335 -14.79 21.12 3.65
C GLU A 335 -13.66 20.66 2.72
N VAL A 336 -12.57 21.43 2.66
CA VAL A 336 -11.37 21.08 1.89
C VAL A 336 -10.72 19.81 2.44
N ASP A 337 -10.54 19.69 3.76
CA ASP A 337 -9.96 18.48 4.37
C ASP A 337 -10.87 17.26 4.21
N GLU A 338 -12.21 17.39 4.24
CA GLU A 338 -13.14 16.28 4.02
C GLU A 338 -13.16 15.83 2.54
N TYR A 339 -13.19 16.78 1.60
CA TYR A 339 -13.03 16.51 0.17
C TYR A 339 -11.66 15.89 -0.16
N LEU A 340 -10.60 16.37 0.50
CA LEU A 340 -9.25 15.83 0.34
C LEU A 340 -9.10 14.44 0.96
N ARG A 341 -9.71 14.14 2.12
CA ARG A 341 -9.79 12.76 2.65
C ARG A 341 -10.40 11.80 1.63
N ALA A 342 -11.48 12.21 0.95
CA ALA A 342 -12.12 11.43 -0.10
C ALA A 342 -11.25 11.27 -1.37
N THR A 343 -10.42 12.26 -1.74
CA THR A 343 -9.63 12.24 -2.98
C THR A 343 -8.17 11.78 -2.82
N TYR A 344 -7.54 11.89 -1.64
CA TYR A 344 -6.14 11.53 -1.40
C TYR A 344 -5.81 10.08 -1.78
N THR A 345 -6.74 9.14 -1.56
CA THR A 345 -6.52 7.72 -1.89
C THR A 345 -6.44 7.51 -3.40
N TRP A 346 -7.24 8.23 -4.19
CA TRP A 346 -7.20 8.22 -5.66
C TRP A 346 -5.95 8.95 -6.19
N ILE A 347 -5.64 10.13 -5.62
CA ILE A 347 -4.42 10.89 -5.93
C ILE A 347 -3.17 10.04 -5.66
N TYR A 348 -3.17 9.23 -4.59
CA TYR A 348 -2.12 8.25 -4.36
C TYR A 348 -2.02 7.22 -5.49
N GLN A 349 -3.10 6.51 -5.81
CA GLN A 349 -3.06 5.41 -6.77
C GLN A 349 -2.67 5.85 -8.19
N HIS A 350 -3.23 6.97 -8.66
CA HIS A 350 -3.10 7.39 -10.07
C HIS A 350 -2.09 8.53 -10.28
N GLY A 351 -1.78 9.31 -9.24
CA GLY A 351 -0.83 10.42 -9.30
C GLY A 351 0.52 10.12 -8.65
N ILE A 352 0.52 9.71 -7.37
CA ILE A 352 1.76 9.57 -6.58
C ILE A 352 2.48 8.25 -6.89
N LEU A 353 1.76 7.13 -6.92
CA LEU A 353 2.34 5.79 -7.13
C LEU A 353 3.13 5.69 -8.44
N PRO A 354 2.62 6.12 -9.63
CA PRO A 354 3.41 6.14 -10.86
C PRO A 354 4.67 7.03 -10.76
N ARG A 355 4.55 8.18 -10.09
CA ARG A 355 5.67 9.12 -9.88
C ARG A 355 6.72 8.59 -8.88
N LEU A 356 6.36 7.68 -7.98
CA LEU A 356 7.30 6.94 -7.11
C LEU A 356 7.95 5.74 -7.83
N LEU A 357 7.20 5.03 -8.67
CA LEU A 357 7.71 3.88 -9.42
C LEU A 357 8.79 4.26 -10.43
N TRP A 358 8.74 5.46 -11.02
CA TRP A 358 9.74 5.92 -11.98
C TRP A 358 11.17 6.05 -11.37
N PRO A 359 11.40 6.77 -10.26
CA PRO A 359 12.69 6.71 -9.54
C PRO A 359 13.08 5.30 -9.09
N LEU A 360 12.12 4.48 -8.66
CA LEU A 360 12.37 3.11 -8.20
C LEU A 360 12.78 2.14 -9.32
N LEU A 361 12.44 2.42 -10.57
CA LEU A 361 12.97 1.76 -11.76
C LEU A 361 14.38 2.29 -12.11
N VAL A 362 14.53 3.63 -12.19
CA VAL A 362 15.73 4.29 -12.74
C VAL A 362 17.00 4.13 -11.88
N TYR A 363 16.87 3.89 -10.58
CA TYR A 363 18.01 3.70 -9.67
C TYR A 363 17.96 2.33 -8.99
N ASP A 364 19.08 1.60 -8.90
CA ASP A 364 19.16 0.36 -8.13
C ASP A 364 18.90 0.61 -6.63
N VAL A 365 17.67 0.32 -6.19
CA VAL A 365 17.14 0.48 -4.83
C VAL A 365 16.76 -0.91 -4.31
N PRO A 366 17.17 -1.30 -3.08
CA PRO A 366 16.84 -2.60 -2.54
C PRO A 366 15.38 -2.69 -2.08
N LEU A 367 14.76 -3.87 -2.20
CA LEU A 367 13.37 -4.11 -1.80
C LEU A 367 13.05 -3.64 -0.36
N THR A 368 14.00 -3.78 0.58
CA THR A 368 13.84 -3.33 1.98
C THR A 368 13.56 -1.83 2.13
N THR A 369 14.09 -0.99 1.24
CA THR A 369 13.78 0.44 1.19
C THR A 369 12.37 0.68 0.65
N VAL A 370 11.92 -0.13 -0.32
CA VAL A 370 10.55 -0.07 -0.88
C VAL A 370 9.52 -0.50 0.17
N GLU A 371 9.79 -1.56 0.94
CA GLU A 371 8.99 -1.96 2.10
C GLU A 371 8.98 -0.89 3.22
N GLY A 372 10.06 -0.11 3.34
CA GLY A 372 10.11 1.07 4.21
C GLY A 372 9.21 2.21 3.75
N LEU A 373 9.10 2.41 2.43
CA LEU A 373 8.16 3.34 1.82
C LEU A 373 6.70 2.85 1.94
N GLU A 374 6.43 1.58 1.63
CA GLU A 374 5.09 1.01 1.71
C GLU A 374 4.50 1.05 3.12
N ARG A 375 5.33 0.88 4.17
CA ARG A 375 4.90 1.09 5.56
C ARG A 375 4.42 2.51 5.83
N LYS A 376 5.12 3.53 5.32
CA LYS A 376 4.69 4.94 5.43
C LYS A 376 3.41 5.19 4.64
N VAL A 377 3.34 4.73 3.39
CA VAL A 377 2.14 4.80 2.53
C VAL A 377 0.93 4.13 3.18
N SER A 378 1.10 2.93 3.74
CA SER A 378 0.05 2.20 4.47
C SER A 378 -0.48 3.01 5.65
N GLY A 379 0.40 3.71 6.38
CA GLY A 379 0.01 4.61 7.46
C GLY A 379 -0.85 5.79 7.00
N TYR A 380 -0.54 6.38 5.85
CA TYR A 380 -1.36 7.44 5.25
C TYR A 380 -2.71 6.90 4.72
N LEU A 381 -2.71 5.78 3.98
CA LEU A 381 -3.94 5.14 3.49
C LEU A 381 -4.89 4.75 4.63
N ARG A 382 -4.37 4.17 5.73
CA ARG A 382 -5.18 3.89 6.94
C ARG A 382 -5.77 5.19 7.51
N ARG A 383 -4.97 6.25 7.65
CA ARG A 383 -5.43 7.55 8.18
C ARG A 383 -6.54 8.16 7.32
N TRP A 384 -6.36 8.24 6.00
CA TRP A 384 -7.34 8.83 5.09
C TRP A 384 -8.65 8.05 5.03
N LEU A 385 -8.61 6.72 5.17
CA LEU A 385 -9.79 5.85 5.25
C LEU A 385 -10.37 5.74 6.69
N GLY A 386 -9.80 6.45 7.67
CA GLY A 386 -10.23 6.42 9.07
C GLY A 386 -10.01 5.07 9.78
N LEU A 387 -9.14 4.20 9.26
CA LEU A 387 -8.88 2.83 9.68
C LEU A 387 -7.82 2.76 10.81
N PRO A 388 -7.90 1.76 11.71
CA PRO A 388 -7.00 1.65 12.85
C PRO A 388 -5.58 1.24 12.43
N ARG A 389 -4.57 1.64 13.23
CA ARG A 389 -3.16 1.30 12.96
C ARG A 389 -2.90 -0.21 12.95
N SER A 390 -3.69 -0.99 13.69
CA SER A 390 -3.60 -2.45 13.80
C SER A 390 -4.03 -3.21 12.54
N LEU A 391 -4.71 -2.59 11.58
CA LEU A 391 -5.15 -3.25 10.36
C LEU A 391 -3.94 -3.63 9.47
N SER A 392 -3.85 -4.91 9.07
CA SER A 392 -2.82 -5.43 8.17
C SER A 392 -2.78 -4.68 6.83
N SER A 393 -1.60 -4.44 6.25
CA SER A 393 -1.49 -3.89 4.88
C SER A 393 -2.04 -4.84 3.82
N ILE A 394 -2.13 -6.15 4.10
CA ILE A 394 -2.76 -7.12 3.20
C ILE A 394 -4.25 -6.81 3.00
N ALA A 395 -4.92 -6.22 4.00
CA ALA A 395 -6.31 -5.76 3.87
C ALA A 395 -6.49 -4.63 2.84
N LEU A 396 -5.43 -3.86 2.56
CA LEU A 396 -5.43 -2.76 1.59
C LEU A 396 -5.09 -3.23 0.17
N TYR A 397 -4.20 -4.22 0.04
CA TYR A 397 -3.54 -4.56 -1.24
C TYR A 397 -3.85 -5.97 -1.79
N GLY A 398 -4.55 -6.83 -1.04
CA GLY A 398 -4.84 -8.20 -1.48
C GLY A 398 -5.89 -8.27 -2.59
N ASN A 399 -5.52 -8.86 -3.72
CA ASN A 399 -6.34 -9.01 -4.93
C ASN A 399 -7.13 -10.35 -4.98
N LYS A 400 -6.86 -11.27 -4.05
CA LYS A 400 -7.65 -12.49 -3.77
C LYS A 400 -8.45 -12.40 -2.46
N ASN A 401 -8.36 -11.30 -1.72
CA ASN A 401 -9.16 -11.10 -0.49
C ASN A 401 -10.66 -11.14 -0.78
N LYS A 402 -11.48 -11.54 0.21
CA LYS A 402 -12.95 -11.48 0.08
C LYS A 402 -13.46 -10.05 -0.10
N LEU A 403 -12.89 -9.07 0.62
CA LEU A 403 -13.09 -7.64 0.34
C LEU A 403 -11.86 -7.10 -0.43
N ARG A 404 -12.07 -6.66 -1.67
CA ARG A 404 -11.00 -6.13 -2.53
C ARG A 404 -11.12 -4.62 -2.68
N LEU A 405 -10.11 -3.91 -2.19
CA LEU A 405 -9.98 -2.46 -2.30
C LEU A 405 -9.15 -2.10 -3.54
N PRO A 406 -9.33 -0.90 -4.13
CA PRO A 406 -8.77 -0.57 -5.44
C PRO A 406 -7.32 -0.03 -5.39
N PHE A 407 -6.48 -0.53 -4.47
CA PHE A 407 -5.13 -0.03 -4.22
C PHE A 407 -4.03 -1.03 -4.61
N SER A 408 -2.97 -0.56 -5.27
CA SER A 408 -1.76 -1.35 -5.53
C SER A 408 -0.75 -1.23 -4.39
N SER A 409 -0.10 -2.35 -4.05
CA SER A 409 1.10 -2.39 -3.21
C SER A 409 2.29 -1.82 -3.97
N LEU A 410 2.99 -0.85 -3.37
CA LEU A 410 4.21 -0.27 -3.94
C LEU A 410 5.31 -1.33 -4.15
N SER A 411 5.39 -2.29 -3.23
CA SER A 411 6.37 -3.38 -3.27
C SER A 411 6.07 -4.37 -4.41
N GLU A 412 4.79 -4.70 -4.64
CA GLU A 412 4.39 -5.55 -5.76
C GLU A 412 4.64 -4.87 -7.11
N GLU A 413 4.18 -3.62 -7.28
CA GLU A 413 4.41 -2.89 -8.52
C GLU A 413 5.92 -2.73 -8.80
N PHE A 414 6.75 -2.55 -7.76
CA PHE A 414 8.21 -2.57 -7.88
C PHE A 414 8.74 -3.94 -8.33
N MET A 415 8.33 -5.04 -7.67
CA MET A 415 8.78 -6.40 -8.02
C MET A 415 8.42 -6.75 -9.48
N VAL A 416 7.18 -6.47 -9.89
CA VAL A 416 6.72 -6.67 -11.28
C VAL A 416 7.47 -5.76 -12.26
N THR A 417 7.72 -4.50 -11.91
CA THR A 417 8.52 -3.57 -12.73
C THR A 417 9.94 -4.08 -12.93
N ARG A 418 10.56 -4.67 -11.91
CA ARG A 418 11.92 -5.24 -11.99
C ARG A 418 11.96 -6.59 -12.72
N ALA A 419 10.95 -7.44 -12.56
CA ALA A 419 10.80 -8.65 -13.38
C ALA A 419 10.62 -8.30 -14.86
N ARG A 420 9.84 -7.24 -15.17
CA ARG A 420 9.71 -6.71 -16.53
C ARG A 420 11.03 -6.17 -17.08
N GLU A 421 11.85 -5.51 -16.27
CA GLU A 421 13.17 -5.01 -16.65
C GLU A 421 14.14 -6.15 -17.02
N VAL A 422 14.18 -7.23 -16.22
CA VAL A 422 14.92 -8.47 -16.55
C VAL A 422 14.50 -9.00 -17.93
N LEU A 423 13.20 -9.15 -18.14
CA LEU A 423 12.65 -9.64 -19.41
C LEU A 423 12.91 -8.69 -20.59
N LEU A 424 13.05 -7.39 -20.37
CA LEU A 424 13.39 -6.42 -21.42
C LEU A 424 14.86 -6.46 -21.82
N TYR A 425 15.79 -6.75 -20.89
CA TYR A 425 17.19 -6.96 -21.25
C TYR A 425 17.40 -8.32 -21.93
N ARG A 426 16.85 -9.39 -21.35
CA ARG A 426 17.01 -10.75 -21.87
C ARG A 426 16.34 -10.94 -23.24
N ASP A 427 15.10 -10.49 -23.40
CA ASP A 427 14.35 -10.62 -24.65
C ASP A 427 14.57 -9.42 -25.61
N SER A 428 15.73 -8.74 -25.52
CA SER A 428 16.09 -7.58 -26.34
C SER A 428 16.37 -7.98 -27.80
N SER A 429 15.92 -7.14 -28.75
CA SER A 429 16.25 -7.27 -30.18
C SER A 429 17.67 -6.81 -30.52
N ASP A 430 18.30 -5.95 -29.70
CA ASP A 430 19.73 -5.66 -29.81
C ASP A 430 20.53 -6.79 -29.16
N THR A 431 21.26 -7.55 -29.99
CA THR A 431 22.11 -8.67 -29.57
C THR A 431 23.19 -8.25 -28.57
N LYS A 432 23.64 -6.98 -28.59
CA LYS A 432 24.62 -6.45 -27.62
C LYS A 432 24.01 -6.19 -26.24
N VAL A 433 22.68 -6.11 -26.14
CA VAL A 433 21.97 -5.94 -24.86
C VAL A 433 21.60 -7.30 -24.27
N SER A 434 21.11 -8.24 -25.09
CA SER A 434 20.74 -9.58 -24.62
C SER A 434 21.96 -10.45 -24.27
N SER A 435 23.08 -10.32 -25.00
CA SER A 435 24.34 -11.02 -24.66
C SER A 435 25.12 -10.40 -23.49
N ALA A 436 24.80 -9.18 -23.05
CA ALA A 436 25.60 -8.46 -22.05
C ALA A 436 25.39 -8.89 -20.59
N GLY A 437 24.50 -9.87 -20.31
CA GLY A 437 24.32 -10.44 -18.97
C GLY A 437 23.91 -9.42 -17.89
N ILE A 438 23.06 -8.45 -18.24
CA ILE A 438 22.74 -7.29 -17.39
C ILE A 438 21.90 -7.70 -16.17
N GLU A 439 22.54 -7.81 -15.00
CA GLU A 439 21.86 -8.12 -13.73
C GLU A 439 21.01 -6.94 -13.19
N VAL A 440 19.72 -7.17 -12.95
CA VAL A 440 18.79 -6.19 -12.37
C VAL A 440 18.88 -6.17 -10.84
N ARG A 441 19.70 -5.24 -10.33
CA ARG A 441 20.07 -5.12 -8.92
C ARG A 441 18.92 -4.68 -8.02
N THR A 442 18.44 -5.63 -7.21
CA THR A 442 17.20 -5.51 -6.40
C THR A 442 17.41 -5.71 -4.88
N GLY A 443 18.66 -5.91 -4.46
CA GLY A 443 19.08 -6.08 -3.06
C GLY A 443 19.44 -7.53 -2.72
N ARG A 444 19.65 -7.82 -1.43
CA ARG A 444 19.92 -9.19 -0.94
C ARG A 444 18.67 -10.00 -0.61
N LYS A 445 17.56 -9.33 -0.24
CA LYS A 445 16.32 -9.98 0.25
C LYS A 445 15.52 -10.68 -0.84
N TRP A 446 15.61 -10.18 -2.07
CA TRP A 446 14.86 -10.65 -3.23
C TRP A 446 15.61 -10.26 -4.49
N ARG A 447 15.63 -11.15 -5.49
CA ARG A 447 16.27 -10.94 -6.79
C ARG A 447 15.23 -11.10 -7.90
N ALA A 448 15.20 -10.13 -8.82
CA ALA A 448 14.24 -10.14 -9.92
C ALA A 448 14.46 -11.28 -10.92
N GLN A 449 15.71 -11.75 -11.07
CA GLN A 449 16.06 -12.88 -11.95
C GLN A 449 15.43 -14.17 -11.44
N ASP A 450 15.75 -14.56 -10.21
CA ASP A 450 15.27 -15.77 -9.52
C ASP A 450 13.73 -15.85 -9.54
N ALA A 451 13.04 -14.72 -9.38
CA ALA A 451 11.59 -14.62 -9.42
C ALA A 451 11.00 -14.79 -10.85
N VAL A 452 11.69 -14.29 -11.88
CA VAL A 452 11.34 -14.54 -13.30
C VAL A 452 11.52 -16.02 -13.64
N ASP A 453 12.62 -16.62 -13.20
CA ASP A 453 12.93 -18.02 -13.52
C ASP A 453 12.00 -18.98 -12.78
N GLN A 454 11.66 -18.69 -11.52
CA GLN A 454 10.62 -19.40 -10.77
C GLN A 454 9.24 -19.27 -11.45
N ALA A 455 8.88 -18.09 -11.94
CA ALA A 455 7.64 -17.89 -12.68
C ALA A 455 7.62 -18.65 -14.02
N GLU A 456 8.72 -18.66 -14.78
CA GLU A 456 8.81 -19.51 -15.99
C GLU A 456 8.72 -21.01 -15.65
N ALA A 457 9.33 -21.46 -14.55
CA ALA A 457 9.23 -22.86 -14.10
C ALA A 457 7.79 -23.24 -13.73
N ARG A 458 7.09 -22.39 -12.99
CA ARG A 458 5.66 -22.57 -12.65
C ARG A 458 4.77 -22.59 -13.89
N LEU A 459 5.01 -21.71 -14.86
CA LEU A 459 4.26 -21.68 -16.12
C LEU A 459 4.54 -22.93 -16.98
N ARG A 460 5.79 -23.40 -17.07
CA ARG A 460 6.13 -24.69 -17.72
C ARG A 460 5.41 -25.86 -17.03
N HIS A 461 5.45 -25.94 -15.70
CA HIS A 461 4.75 -26.95 -14.92
C HIS A 461 3.23 -26.90 -15.14
N SER A 462 2.63 -25.71 -15.19
CA SER A 462 1.20 -25.57 -15.51
C SER A 462 0.83 -25.99 -16.93
N VAL A 463 1.77 -26.06 -17.88
CA VAL A 463 1.51 -26.63 -19.21
C VAL A 463 1.63 -28.16 -19.17
N LEU A 464 2.58 -28.72 -18.41
CA LEU A 464 2.74 -30.17 -18.22
C LEU A 464 1.53 -30.79 -17.50
N VAL A 465 1.01 -30.13 -16.46
CA VAL A 465 -0.22 -30.55 -15.75
C VAL A 465 -1.48 -30.38 -16.62
N GLY A 466 -1.42 -29.52 -17.64
CA GLY A 466 -2.49 -29.33 -18.62
C GLY A 466 -3.79 -28.76 -18.03
N ALA A 467 -4.92 -29.12 -18.67
CA ALA A 467 -6.25 -28.67 -18.30
C ALA A 467 -6.95 -29.71 -17.40
N VAL A 468 -6.66 -29.67 -16.10
CA VAL A 468 -7.37 -30.46 -15.08
C VAL A 468 -8.88 -30.18 -15.15
N ALA A 469 -9.69 -31.24 -15.11
CA ALA A 469 -11.15 -31.15 -15.11
C ALA A 469 -11.66 -30.35 -13.90
N SER A 470 -12.63 -29.45 -14.12
CA SER A 470 -13.16 -28.58 -13.07
C SER A 470 -14.64 -28.86 -12.83
N GLY A 471 -14.96 -29.59 -11.76
CA GLY A 471 -16.31 -30.06 -11.50
C GLY A 471 -16.80 -31.02 -12.60
N ARG A 472 -18.04 -30.84 -13.09
CA ARG A 472 -18.62 -31.66 -14.17
C ARG A 472 -18.17 -31.24 -15.59
N ALA A 473 -17.23 -30.30 -15.72
CA ALA A 473 -16.70 -29.89 -17.01
C ALA A 473 -15.56 -30.84 -17.43
N GLY A 474 -15.77 -31.57 -18.52
CA GLY A 474 -14.84 -32.61 -19.00
C GLY A 474 -13.50 -32.07 -19.47
N LEU A 475 -12.53 -32.98 -19.66
CA LEU A 475 -11.19 -32.65 -20.15
C LEU A 475 -11.28 -31.82 -21.45
N GLY A 476 -10.54 -30.71 -21.50
CA GLY A 476 -10.54 -29.78 -22.63
C GLY A 476 -11.62 -28.67 -22.59
N SER A 477 -12.57 -28.67 -21.65
CA SER A 477 -13.59 -27.60 -21.55
C SER A 477 -13.01 -26.20 -21.29
N ASN A 478 -11.82 -26.14 -20.69
CA ASN A 478 -11.20 -24.93 -20.17
C ASN A 478 -9.97 -24.56 -21.01
N THR A 479 -10.13 -23.60 -21.92
CA THR A 479 -9.03 -23.02 -22.71
C THR A 479 -8.11 -22.15 -21.84
N ARG A 480 -7.14 -22.77 -21.15
CA ARG A 480 -6.03 -22.04 -20.52
C ARG A 480 -5.15 -21.36 -21.58
N PRO A 481 -4.65 -20.13 -21.34
CA PRO A 481 -3.61 -19.53 -22.18
C PRO A 481 -2.37 -20.44 -22.23
N GLN A 482 -1.96 -20.86 -23.42
CA GLN A 482 -0.87 -21.83 -23.58
C GLN A 482 0.48 -21.10 -23.66
N TYR A 483 1.19 -21.05 -22.52
CA TYR A 483 2.51 -20.41 -22.39
C TYR A 483 3.53 -20.85 -23.47
N ASN A 484 3.49 -22.12 -23.90
CA ASN A 484 4.36 -22.64 -24.97
C ASN A 484 4.04 -22.09 -26.37
N LYS A 485 2.84 -21.53 -26.59
CA LYS A 485 2.45 -20.84 -27.83
C LYS A 485 2.63 -19.33 -27.76
N ALA A 486 2.53 -18.75 -26.56
CA ALA A 486 2.69 -17.33 -26.33
C ALA A 486 4.08 -16.82 -26.74
N ARG A 487 4.15 -15.69 -27.46
CA ARG A 487 5.42 -15.09 -27.93
C ARG A 487 5.53 -13.60 -27.57
N GLY A 488 6.77 -13.12 -27.50
CA GLY A 488 7.09 -11.70 -27.29
C GLY A 488 6.37 -11.07 -26.09
N LYS A 489 5.54 -10.05 -26.35
CA LYS A 489 4.80 -9.29 -25.33
C LYS A 489 3.89 -10.18 -24.47
N GLU A 490 3.20 -11.14 -25.08
CA GLU A 490 2.24 -12.02 -24.40
C GLU A 490 2.96 -12.93 -23.39
N ARG A 491 4.03 -13.61 -23.83
CA ARG A 491 4.86 -14.46 -22.97
C ARG A 491 5.41 -13.67 -21.77
N ARG A 492 5.89 -12.44 -22.00
CA ARG A 492 6.34 -11.55 -20.92
C ARG A 492 5.21 -11.12 -19.97
N GLN A 493 3.98 -10.97 -20.46
CA GLN A 493 2.82 -10.64 -19.62
C GLN A 493 2.46 -11.81 -18.70
N MET A 494 2.40 -13.04 -19.22
CA MET A 494 2.14 -14.24 -18.40
C MET A 494 3.16 -14.38 -17.24
N ILE A 495 4.45 -14.13 -17.51
CA ILE A 495 5.50 -14.16 -16.47
C ILE A 495 5.29 -13.07 -15.41
N GLN A 496 4.94 -11.84 -15.81
CA GLN A 496 4.62 -10.75 -14.87
C GLN A 496 3.37 -11.06 -14.03
N GLU A 497 2.37 -11.71 -14.60
CA GLU A 497 1.14 -12.13 -13.89
C GLU A 497 1.42 -13.27 -12.89
N GLU A 498 2.29 -14.22 -13.24
CA GLU A 498 2.74 -15.27 -12.30
C GLU A 498 3.64 -14.70 -11.17
N VAL A 499 4.48 -13.70 -11.46
CA VAL A 499 5.21 -12.96 -10.39
C VAL A 499 4.23 -12.28 -9.43
N ARG A 500 3.13 -11.68 -9.90
CA ARG A 500 2.06 -11.19 -9.02
C ARG A 500 1.37 -12.33 -8.26
N ALA A 501 1.15 -13.47 -8.90
CA ALA A 501 0.51 -14.63 -8.27
C ALA A 501 1.31 -15.14 -7.06
N GLY A 502 2.64 -15.22 -7.14
CA GLY A 502 3.53 -15.60 -6.03
C GLY A 502 3.60 -14.58 -4.89
N VAL A 503 3.53 -13.27 -5.20
CA VAL A 503 3.40 -12.22 -4.17
C VAL A 503 2.07 -12.36 -3.43
N GLU A 504 0.97 -12.59 -4.17
CA GLU A 504 -0.36 -12.75 -3.60
C GLU A 504 -0.53 -14.07 -2.84
N GLU A 505 0.12 -15.15 -3.27
CA GLU A 505 0.25 -16.42 -2.53
C GLU A 505 0.94 -16.20 -1.17
N THR A 506 2.04 -15.44 -1.14
CA THR A 506 2.74 -15.05 0.10
C THR A 506 1.83 -14.22 1.03
N ARG A 507 0.98 -13.33 0.49
CA ARG A 507 -0.05 -12.64 1.28
C ARG A 507 -1.12 -13.61 1.81
N SER A 508 -1.61 -14.50 0.95
CA SER A 508 -2.67 -15.47 1.28
C SER A 508 -2.25 -16.37 2.45
N SER A 509 -1.04 -16.94 2.37
CA SER A 509 -0.42 -17.75 3.42
C SER A 509 -0.39 -17.01 4.77
N ARG A 510 0.06 -15.74 4.78
CA ARG A 510 0.09 -14.92 6.01
C ARG A 510 -1.29 -14.63 6.58
N MET A 511 -2.31 -14.47 5.74
CA MET A 511 -3.67 -14.22 6.21
C MET A 511 -4.31 -15.47 6.85
N VAL A 512 -4.03 -16.68 6.34
CA VAL A 512 -4.49 -17.93 6.98
C VAL A 512 -3.97 -18.05 8.42
N GLY A 513 -2.74 -17.59 8.69
CA GLY A 513 -2.18 -17.53 10.05
C GLY A 513 -2.79 -16.46 10.97
N MET A 514 -3.55 -15.49 10.45
CA MET A 514 -4.12 -14.40 11.25
C MET A 514 -5.52 -14.76 11.77
N ARG A 515 -5.62 -15.43 12.92
CA ARG A 515 -6.90 -15.91 13.51
C ARG A 515 -8.08 -14.92 13.45
N GLN A 516 -7.85 -13.63 13.70
CA GLN A 516 -8.89 -12.58 13.66
C GLN A 516 -9.01 -11.94 12.26
N GLN A 517 -7.99 -11.18 11.82
CA GLN A 517 -8.05 -10.44 10.56
C GLN A 517 -8.08 -11.33 9.31
N GLY A 518 -7.74 -12.61 9.43
CA GLY A 518 -7.78 -13.62 8.38
C GLY A 518 -8.99 -14.54 8.42
N ALA A 519 -9.96 -14.35 9.34
CA ALA A 519 -11.13 -15.21 9.48
C ALA A 519 -11.90 -15.42 8.17
N TRP A 520 -11.93 -14.40 7.31
CA TRP A 520 -12.56 -14.40 5.99
C TRP A 520 -11.98 -15.41 4.99
N THR A 521 -10.79 -15.96 5.24
CA THR A 521 -10.20 -17.02 4.39
C THR A 521 -11.08 -18.27 4.32
N ARG A 522 -11.94 -18.49 5.32
CA ARG A 522 -12.88 -19.62 5.43
C ARG A 522 -14.25 -19.36 4.79
N TRP A 523 -14.47 -18.19 4.17
CA TRP A 523 -15.78 -17.81 3.62
C TRP A 523 -16.00 -18.39 2.21
N GLU A 524 -16.01 -19.71 2.08
CA GLU A 524 -16.08 -20.41 0.79
C GLU A 524 -17.42 -20.17 0.06
N GLN A 525 -18.53 -20.15 0.80
CA GLN A 525 -19.85 -19.83 0.26
C GLN A 525 -20.11 -18.33 0.04
N ALA A 526 -19.24 -17.43 0.50
CA ALA A 526 -19.38 -15.99 0.27
C ALA A 526 -18.65 -15.56 -1.01
N LEU A 527 -19.32 -14.76 -1.84
CA LEU A 527 -18.75 -14.22 -3.08
C LEU A 527 -17.88 -12.99 -2.82
N ASP A 528 -16.76 -12.89 -3.55
CA ASP A 528 -15.80 -11.80 -3.39
C ASP A 528 -16.41 -10.44 -3.76
N ARG A 529 -16.34 -9.48 -2.84
CA ARG A 529 -16.83 -8.12 -3.02
C ARG A 529 -15.69 -7.19 -3.42
N LYS A 530 -15.71 -6.73 -4.68
CA LYS A 530 -14.75 -5.75 -5.20
C LYS A 530 -15.32 -4.33 -5.12
N ILE A 531 -14.70 -3.48 -4.32
CA ILE A 531 -14.99 -2.05 -4.27
C ILE A 531 -14.37 -1.37 -5.50
N SER A 532 -15.16 -0.55 -6.20
CA SER A 532 -14.73 0.22 -7.37
C SER A 532 -14.42 1.67 -6.98
N TRP A 533 -13.61 2.39 -7.78
CA TRP A 533 -13.32 3.82 -7.52
C TRP A 533 -14.59 4.69 -7.41
N PRO A 534 -15.60 4.58 -8.30
CA PRO A 534 -16.85 5.33 -8.15
C PRO A 534 -17.66 4.94 -6.90
N GLU A 535 -17.51 3.71 -6.40
CA GLU A 535 -18.15 3.26 -5.16
C GLU A 535 -17.41 3.76 -3.92
N LEU A 536 -16.08 3.80 -3.96
CA LEU A 536 -15.25 4.37 -2.89
C LEU A 536 -15.47 5.88 -2.75
N TRP A 537 -15.62 6.61 -3.86
CA TRP A 537 -15.93 8.04 -3.85
C TRP A 537 -17.39 8.37 -3.49
N LYS A 538 -18.37 7.58 -3.94
CA LYS A 538 -19.79 7.82 -3.62
C LYS A 538 -20.24 7.17 -2.31
N ALA A 539 -19.35 6.49 -1.59
CA ALA A 539 -19.61 5.98 -0.25
C ALA A 539 -19.32 7.07 0.79
N GLU A 540 -20.31 7.32 1.65
CA GLU A 540 -20.11 8.02 2.92
C GLU A 540 -18.88 7.46 3.67
N PRO A 541 -17.94 8.29 4.16
CA PRO A 541 -16.68 7.81 4.75
C PRO A 541 -16.88 6.78 5.87
N TYR A 542 -17.84 7.02 6.77
CA TYR A 542 -18.20 6.12 7.86
C TYR A 542 -18.75 4.77 7.40
N ARG A 543 -19.40 4.71 6.22
CA ARG A 543 -19.87 3.47 5.60
C ARG A 543 -18.68 2.58 5.22
N MET A 544 -17.75 3.12 4.43
CA MET A 544 -16.58 2.37 3.97
C MET A 544 -15.68 1.95 5.14
N LYS A 545 -15.49 2.85 6.11
CA LYS A 545 -14.80 2.56 7.37
C LYS A 545 -15.44 1.38 8.12
N PHE A 546 -16.77 1.38 8.31
CA PHE A 546 -17.47 0.27 8.95
C PHE A 546 -17.30 -1.05 8.16
N LEU A 547 -17.50 -1.03 6.84
CA LEU A 547 -17.37 -2.22 6.00
C LEU A 547 -15.97 -2.85 6.15
N ILE A 548 -14.90 -2.07 5.96
CA ILE A 548 -13.52 -2.56 6.09
C ILE A 548 -13.25 -3.03 7.53
N GLN A 549 -13.55 -2.23 8.55
CA GLN A 549 -13.27 -2.62 9.93
C GLN A 549 -14.07 -3.87 10.36
N SER A 550 -15.27 -4.10 9.82
CA SER A 550 -16.07 -5.29 10.11
C SER A 550 -15.46 -6.55 9.51
N VAL A 551 -15.02 -6.52 8.24
CA VAL A 551 -14.45 -7.69 7.53
C VAL A 551 -13.22 -8.23 8.24
N TYR A 552 -12.32 -7.35 8.68
CA TYR A 552 -11.09 -7.73 9.38
C TYR A 552 -11.25 -7.79 10.91
N ASP A 553 -12.48 -7.64 11.43
CA ASP A 553 -12.84 -7.64 12.87
C ASP A 553 -11.96 -6.70 13.74
N VAL A 554 -11.71 -5.49 13.23
CA VAL A 554 -11.01 -4.41 13.92
C VAL A 554 -11.96 -3.25 14.31
N LEU A 555 -13.25 -3.57 14.49
CA LEU A 555 -14.23 -2.66 15.10
C LEU A 555 -14.09 -2.64 16.63
N PRO A 556 -14.40 -1.52 17.30
CA PRO A 556 -14.40 -1.41 18.77
C PRO A 556 -15.62 -2.14 19.38
N SER A 557 -15.58 -3.47 19.35
CA SER A 557 -16.49 -4.33 20.13
C SER A 557 -16.01 -4.39 21.58
N PRO A 558 -16.88 -4.64 22.58
CA PRO A 558 -16.44 -4.83 23.96
C PRO A 558 -15.32 -5.87 24.09
N SER A 559 -15.39 -6.99 23.35
CA SER A 559 -14.30 -7.97 23.31
C SER A 559 -13.00 -7.40 22.74
N ASN A 560 -13.04 -6.57 21.69
CA ASN A 560 -11.83 -5.97 21.12
C ASN A 560 -11.27 -4.85 22.02
N LEU A 561 -12.14 -4.01 22.60
CA LEU A 561 -11.75 -2.97 23.56
C LEU A 561 -11.07 -3.55 24.80
N PHE A 562 -11.62 -4.65 25.35
CA PHE A 562 -10.99 -5.42 26.42
C PHE A 562 -9.61 -5.98 26.00
N CYS A 563 -9.51 -6.58 24.80
CA CYS A 563 -8.24 -7.03 24.24
C CYS A 563 -7.25 -5.89 23.91
N TRP A 564 -7.68 -4.63 23.91
CA TRP A 564 -6.84 -3.44 23.72
C TRP A 564 -6.56 -2.69 25.02
N GLY A 565 -7.01 -3.20 26.18
CA GLY A 565 -6.87 -2.52 27.48
C GLY A 565 -7.71 -1.24 27.63
N LEU A 566 -8.71 -1.03 26.76
CA LEU A 566 -9.57 0.16 26.71
C LEU A 566 -10.97 -0.06 27.34
N ALA A 567 -11.24 -1.25 27.87
CA ALA A 567 -12.44 -1.57 28.64
C ALA A 567 -12.14 -2.66 29.66
N GLU A 568 -12.73 -2.57 30.86
CA GLU A 568 -12.52 -3.51 31.97
C GLU A 568 -13.20 -4.87 31.76
N SER A 569 -14.21 -4.93 30.89
CA SER A 569 -15.00 -6.14 30.65
C SER A 569 -15.31 -6.34 29.15
N PRO A 570 -15.24 -7.58 28.63
CA PRO A 570 -15.63 -7.90 27.26
C PRO A 570 -17.15 -8.09 27.08
N ALA A 571 -17.98 -7.71 28.05
CA ALA A 571 -19.42 -7.95 28.09
C ALA A 571 -20.24 -7.17 27.03
N CYS A 572 -21.33 -7.77 26.56
CA CYS A 572 -22.30 -7.12 25.68
C CYS A 572 -23.23 -6.20 26.48
N PRO A 573 -23.39 -4.91 26.12
CA PRO A 573 -24.24 -3.96 26.88
C PRO A 573 -25.71 -4.38 26.95
N LEU A 574 -26.18 -5.25 26.03
CA LEU A 574 -27.57 -5.71 26.00
C LEU A 574 -27.82 -6.93 26.89
N CYS A 575 -26.92 -7.92 26.91
CA CYS A 575 -27.17 -9.23 27.55
C CYS A 575 -26.02 -9.79 28.41
N GLN A 576 -24.99 -8.99 28.68
CA GLN A 576 -23.80 -9.27 29.51
C GLN A 576 -22.91 -10.46 29.11
N ARG A 577 -23.36 -11.37 28.24
CA ARG A 577 -22.50 -12.36 27.56
C ARG A 577 -21.41 -11.66 26.74
N ARG A 578 -20.31 -12.36 26.43
CA ARG A 578 -19.15 -11.82 25.68
C ARG A 578 -19.55 -11.12 24.37
N GLY A 579 -19.40 -9.80 24.33
CA GLY A 579 -19.71 -8.93 23.20
C GLY A 579 -18.61 -8.93 22.13
N SER A 580 -18.52 -10.02 21.36
CA SER A 580 -17.77 -10.02 20.10
C SER A 580 -18.55 -9.30 18.99
N LEU A 581 -17.90 -9.03 17.85
CA LEU A 581 -18.59 -8.48 16.67
C LEU A 581 -19.66 -9.46 16.13
N GLU A 582 -19.39 -10.77 16.16
CA GLU A 582 -20.38 -11.81 15.83
C GLU A 582 -21.57 -11.78 16.79
N HIS A 583 -21.30 -11.69 18.09
CA HIS A 583 -22.34 -11.62 19.10
C HIS A 583 -23.26 -10.43 18.83
N ILE A 584 -22.71 -9.24 18.64
CA ILE A 584 -23.48 -8.01 18.40
C ILE A 584 -24.25 -8.08 17.07
N LEU A 585 -23.62 -8.54 15.98
CA LEU A 585 -24.25 -8.53 14.65
C LEU A 585 -25.12 -9.76 14.34
N SER A 586 -25.02 -10.88 15.05
CA SER A 586 -25.73 -12.11 14.65
C SER A 586 -26.20 -13.05 15.78
N CYS A 587 -25.76 -12.88 17.05
CA CYS A 587 -25.98 -13.90 18.08
C CYS A 587 -26.43 -13.39 19.47
N CYS A 588 -26.73 -12.11 19.62
CA CYS A 588 -27.20 -11.57 20.90
C CYS A 588 -28.67 -11.98 21.14
N PRO A 589 -29.00 -12.76 22.20
CA PRO A 589 -30.37 -13.23 22.41
C PRO A 589 -31.36 -12.08 22.66
N LYS A 590 -30.92 -11.02 23.37
CA LYS A 590 -31.76 -9.85 23.60
C LYS A 590 -32.04 -9.07 22.31
N ALA A 591 -31.02 -8.85 21.47
CA ALA A 591 -31.21 -8.21 20.17
C ALA A 591 -32.08 -9.04 19.19
N LEU A 592 -32.09 -10.37 19.33
CA LEU A 592 -33.02 -11.24 18.62
C LEU A 592 -34.47 -11.08 19.12
N GLY A 593 -34.67 -11.09 20.45
CA GLY A 593 -35.98 -10.90 21.09
C GLY A 593 -36.59 -9.52 20.84
N GLU A 594 -35.77 -8.47 20.91
CA GLU A 594 -36.12 -7.08 20.54
C GLU A 594 -36.37 -6.90 19.02
N GLY A 595 -36.21 -7.95 18.21
CA GLY A 595 -36.47 -7.90 16.77
C GLY A 595 -35.42 -7.15 15.94
N ARG A 596 -34.26 -6.77 16.49
CA ARG A 596 -33.22 -6.02 15.77
C ARG A 596 -32.74 -6.75 14.50
N TYR A 597 -32.51 -8.06 14.62
CA TYR A 597 -32.10 -8.89 13.47
C TYR A 597 -33.25 -9.11 12.47
N ARG A 598 -34.51 -9.10 12.93
CA ARG A 598 -35.69 -9.11 12.05
C ARG A 598 -35.79 -7.80 11.28
N TRP A 599 -35.60 -6.64 11.91
CA TRP A 599 -35.55 -5.36 11.20
C TRP A 599 -34.50 -5.39 10.09
N ARG A 600 -33.27 -5.85 10.35
CA ARG A 600 -32.25 -6.03 9.28
C ARG A 600 -32.71 -6.98 8.18
N HIS A 601 -33.26 -8.14 8.56
CA HIS A 601 -33.77 -9.13 7.62
C HIS A 601 -34.81 -8.51 6.68
N ASP A 602 -35.78 -7.77 7.24
CA ASP A 602 -36.89 -7.19 6.50
C ASP A 602 -36.41 -6.02 5.59
N GLN A 603 -35.35 -5.28 5.95
CA GLN A 603 -34.68 -4.33 5.04
C GLN A 603 -34.03 -5.03 3.83
N VAL A 604 -33.43 -6.20 4.02
CA VAL A 604 -32.85 -7.00 2.92
C VAL A 604 -33.95 -7.64 2.08
N LEU A 605 -35.02 -8.12 2.72
CA LEU A 605 -36.17 -8.76 2.07
C LEU A 605 -36.90 -7.81 1.12
N LYS A 606 -37.10 -6.53 1.51
CA LYS A 606 -37.65 -5.48 0.66
C LYS A 606 -36.88 -5.34 -0.66
N VAL A 607 -35.55 -5.22 -0.60
CA VAL A 607 -34.70 -5.08 -1.80
C VAL A 607 -34.67 -6.34 -2.67
N ILE A 608 -34.81 -7.53 -2.07
CA ILE A 608 -34.99 -8.79 -2.82
C ILE A 608 -36.36 -8.80 -3.54
N ALA A 609 -37.43 -8.40 -2.85
CA ALA A 609 -38.77 -8.33 -3.44
C ALA A 609 -38.84 -7.32 -4.60
N GLU A 610 -38.34 -6.08 -4.41
CA GLU A 610 -38.23 -5.06 -5.45
C GLU A 610 -37.47 -5.58 -6.69
N THR A 611 -36.36 -6.29 -6.46
CA THR A 611 -35.54 -6.91 -7.50
C THR A 611 -36.33 -7.96 -8.28
N ILE A 612 -37.04 -8.85 -7.59
CA ILE A 612 -37.81 -9.93 -8.22
C ILE A 612 -39.04 -9.38 -8.97
N SER A 613 -39.78 -8.43 -8.38
CA SER A 613 -40.86 -7.71 -9.05
C SER A 613 -40.39 -7.00 -10.32
N SER A 614 -39.23 -6.32 -10.26
CA SER A 614 -38.61 -5.72 -11.45
C SER A 614 -38.28 -6.77 -12.52
N GLY A 615 -37.77 -7.95 -12.11
CA GLY A 615 -37.53 -9.08 -12.99
C GLY A 615 -38.80 -9.64 -13.65
N ILE A 616 -39.91 -9.73 -12.92
CA ILE A 616 -41.21 -10.16 -13.45
C ILE A 616 -41.72 -9.17 -14.51
N THR A 617 -41.70 -7.86 -14.20
CA THR A 617 -42.16 -6.82 -15.13
C THR A 617 -41.31 -6.79 -16.41
N LEU A 618 -39.98 -6.89 -16.30
CA LEU A 618 -39.08 -7.00 -17.45
C LEU A 618 -39.33 -8.29 -18.26
N SER A 619 -39.69 -9.39 -17.61
CA SER A 619 -40.04 -10.65 -18.29
C SER A 619 -41.38 -10.58 -19.02
N LYS A 620 -42.34 -9.78 -18.54
CA LYS A 620 -43.62 -9.52 -19.22
C LYS A 620 -43.45 -8.64 -20.47
N GLN A 621 -42.46 -7.75 -20.48
CA GLN A 621 -42.15 -6.87 -21.62
C GLN A 621 -41.38 -7.57 -22.75
N GLN A 622 -40.79 -8.74 -22.52
CA GLN A 622 -40.06 -9.47 -23.56
C GLN A 622 -41.02 -10.21 -24.50
N GLN A 623 -41.04 -9.78 -25.77
CA GLN A 623 -41.66 -10.54 -26.85
C GLN A 623 -41.05 -11.95 -26.93
N PRO A 624 -41.85 -13.00 -27.15
CA PRO A 624 -41.30 -14.33 -27.37
C PRO A 624 -40.44 -14.34 -28.63
N ALA A 625 -39.28 -14.99 -28.59
CA ALA A 625 -38.48 -15.20 -29.78
C ALA A 625 -39.31 -15.98 -30.81
N ARG A 626 -39.58 -15.38 -31.98
CA ARG A 626 -40.25 -16.07 -33.08
C ARG A 626 -39.45 -17.34 -33.40
N HIS A 627 -40.12 -18.50 -33.42
CA HIS A 627 -39.53 -19.77 -33.77
C HIS A 627 -39.27 -19.84 -35.29
N SER A 628 -38.23 -19.16 -35.77
CA SER A 628 -37.73 -19.35 -37.12
C SER A 628 -37.07 -20.73 -37.23
N ILE A 629 -37.73 -21.63 -37.96
CA ILE A 629 -37.12 -22.89 -38.40
C ILE A 629 -36.03 -22.52 -39.41
N ALA A 630 -34.77 -22.71 -39.02
CA ALA A 630 -33.64 -22.54 -39.93
C ALA A 630 -33.55 -23.79 -40.82
N PHE A 631 -34.04 -23.69 -42.05
CA PHE A 631 -33.82 -24.71 -43.07
C PHE A 631 -32.32 -24.76 -43.41
N ILE A 632 -31.73 -25.95 -43.37
CA ILE A 632 -30.31 -26.21 -43.62
C ILE A 632 -30.22 -26.98 -44.94
N LYS A 633 -29.25 -26.66 -45.81
CA LYS A 633 -29.09 -27.36 -47.08
C LYS A 633 -28.57 -28.78 -46.87
N ALA A 634 -28.94 -29.72 -47.76
CA ALA A 634 -28.42 -31.08 -47.72
C ALA A 634 -26.88 -31.08 -47.74
N GLY A 635 -26.26 -31.82 -46.82
CA GLY A 635 -24.81 -31.87 -46.62
C GLY A 635 -24.23 -30.81 -45.67
N GLU A 636 -24.95 -29.73 -45.36
CA GLU A 636 -24.49 -28.69 -44.44
C GLU A 636 -24.72 -29.08 -42.97
N ARG A 637 -23.70 -28.92 -42.11
CA ARG A 637 -23.79 -29.30 -40.70
C ARG A 637 -24.46 -28.19 -39.87
N PRO A 638 -25.42 -28.50 -38.97
CA PRO A 638 -26.05 -27.49 -38.13
C PRO A 638 -25.04 -26.70 -37.29
N GLN A 639 -25.00 -25.38 -37.46
CA GLN A 639 -24.30 -24.51 -36.52
C GLN A 639 -25.02 -24.57 -35.16
N HIS A 640 -24.45 -25.32 -34.22
CA HIS A 640 -25.01 -25.55 -32.89
C HIS A 640 -24.91 -24.28 -32.01
N ARG A 641 -25.70 -23.26 -32.35
CA ARG A 641 -25.89 -22.06 -31.53
C ARG A 641 -26.39 -22.51 -30.14
N PRO A 642 -25.70 -22.16 -29.04
CA PRO A 642 -26.11 -22.62 -27.72
C PRO A 642 -27.50 -22.07 -27.40
N ARG A 643 -28.49 -22.96 -27.35
CA ARG A 643 -29.90 -22.65 -27.10
C ARG A 643 -29.99 -21.78 -25.84
N GLN A 644 -30.42 -20.53 -25.98
CA GLN A 644 -30.59 -19.64 -24.84
C GLN A 644 -31.75 -20.15 -23.98
N VAL A 645 -31.44 -21.02 -23.01
CA VAL A 645 -32.39 -21.46 -22.00
C VAL A 645 -32.83 -20.21 -21.23
N GLY A 646 -34.14 -19.92 -21.27
CA GLY A 646 -34.74 -18.78 -20.59
C GLY A 646 -34.59 -18.83 -19.07
N GLY A 647 -35.02 -17.77 -18.40
CA GLY A 647 -35.18 -17.78 -16.95
C GLY A 647 -36.45 -18.50 -16.53
N LEU A 648 -36.55 -18.92 -15.27
CA LEU A 648 -37.82 -19.45 -14.75
C LEU A 648 -38.97 -18.45 -14.91
N LEU A 649 -38.69 -17.13 -14.78
CA LEU A 649 -39.69 -16.09 -15.00
C LEU A 649 -40.21 -16.03 -16.46
N THR A 650 -39.44 -16.51 -17.45
CA THR A 650 -39.90 -16.60 -18.85
C THR A 650 -40.80 -17.81 -19.15
N THR A 651 -41.00 -18.72 -18.18
CA THR A 651 -41.81 -19.94 -18.38
C THR A 651 -43.32 -19.73 -18.17
N ALA A 652 -43.72 -18.58 -17.64
CA ALA A 652 -45.13 -18.22 -17.43
C ALA A 652 -45.29 -16.69 -17.43
N ARG A 653 -46.52 -16.18 -17.61
CA ARG A 653 -46.82 -14.73 -17.65
C ARG A 653 -47.59 -14.21 -16.43
N ASP A 654 -48.21 -15.13 -15.69
CA ASP A 654 -49.07 -14.90 -14.53
C ASP A 654 -48.31 -14.88 -13.19
N TRP A 655 -46.97 -14.80 -13.20
CA TRP A 655 -46.14 -14.81 -12.00
C TRP A 655 -46.60 -13.76 -10.97
N GLN A 656 -47.16 -14.24 -9.86
CA GLN A 656 -47.47 -13.48 -8.64
C GLN A 656 -46.29 -13.61 -7.66
N LEU A 657 -45.93 -12.51 -7.00
CA LEU A 657 -44.99 -12.51 -5.87
C LEU A 657 -45.74 -12.20 -4.58
N LYS A 658 -45.53 -13.03 -3.56
CA LYS A 658 -45.96 -12.81 -2.17
C LYS A 658 -44.72 -12.73 -1.28
N VAL A 659 -44.71 -11.83 -0.30
CA VAL A 659 -43.53 -11.50 0.54
C VAL A 659 -43.96 -11.43 2.01
N ASP A 660 -43.21 -12.04 2.93
CA ASP A 660 -43.56 -12.04 4.36
C ASP A 660 -43.08 -10.80 5.13
N LEU A 661 -43.40 -9.62 4.61
CA LEU A 661 -43.28 -8.40 5.41
C LEU A 661 -44.37 -8.42 6.49
N GLY A 662 -43.96 -8.41 7.75
CA GLY A 662 -44.88 -8.33 8.89
C GLY A 662 -45.43 -9.65 9.47
N ARG A 663 -45.05 -10.85 8.97
CA ARG A 663 -45.69 -12.15 9.29
C ARG A 663 -47.10 -12.32 8.69
N GLN A 664 -47.42 -11.63 7.61
CA GLN A 664 -48.73 -11.70 6.95
C GLN A 664 -48.82 -12.77 5.84
N LEU A 665 -47.70 -13.34 5.38
CA LEU A 665 -47.71 -14.34 4.32
C LEU A 665 -48.30 -15.67 4.80
N LYS A 666 -49.27 -16.18 4.03
CA LYS A 666 -49.75 -17.57 4.08
C LYS A 666 -49.53 -18.21 2.71
N VAL A 667 -49.08 -19.45 2.69
CA VAL A 667 -49.12 -20.28 1.47
C VAL A 667 -50.59 -20.57 1.15
N PRO A 668 -51.08 -20.38 -0.08
CA PRO A 668 -52.45 -20.73 -0.44
C PRO A 668 -52.73 -22.23 -0.20
N HIS A 669 -53.87 -22.53 0.43
CA HIS A 669 -54.31 -23.90 0.75
C HIS A 669 -54.45 -24.80 -0.50
N THR A 670 -54.58 -24.22 -1.69
CA THR A 670 -54.57 -24.91 -3.00
C THR A 670 -53.21 -25.47 -3.41
N ILE A 671 -52.14 -25.15 -2.67
CA ILE A 671 -50.77 -25.66 -2.89
C ILE A 671 -50.39 -26.68 -1.83
N ALA A 672 -50.56 -26.30 -0.55
CA ALA A 672 -50.23 -27.10 0.62
C ALA A 672 -50.91 -26.54 1.88
N VAL A 673 -51.19 -27.38 2.88
CA VAL A 673 -51.78 -26.97 4.16
C VAL A 673 -50.67 -26.92 5.22
N THR A 674 -49.99 -25.79 5.30
CA THR A 674 -48.79 -25.64 6.14
C THR A 674 -48.84 -24.44 7.09
N THR A 675 -48.23 -24.62 8.27
CA THR A 675 -47.94 -23.55 9.22
C THR A 675 -46.64 -22.80 8.89
N LEU A 676 -45.81 -23.35 8.00
CA LEU A 676 -44.53 -22.77 7.60
C LEU A 676 -44.74 -21.53 6.72
N ARG A 677 -43.86 -20.53 6.90
CA ARG A 677 -43.89 -19.26 6.17
C ARG A 677 -42.53 -18.99 5.53
N PRO A 678 -42.37 -19.25 4.22
CA PRO A 678 -41.22 -18.80 3.44
C PRO A 678 -41.25 -17.28 3.25
N ASP A 679 -40.09 -16.63 3.34
CA ASP A 679 -39.99 -15.17 3.27
C ASP A 679 -40.45 -14.58 1.93
N LEU A 680 -40.31 -15.32 0.81
CA LEU A 680 -41.02 -15.05 -0.43
C LEU A 680 -41.60 -16.32 -1.07
N VAL A 681 -42.75 -16.17 -1.73
CA VAL A 681 -43.38 -17.19 -2.56
C VAL A 681 -43.69 -16.61 -3.95
N LEU A 682 -43.15 -17.23 -5.00
CA LEU A 682 -43.54 -16.98 -6.39
C LEU A 682 -44.52 -18.05 -6.85
N LEU A 683 -45.61 -17.64 -7.47
CA LEU A 683 -46.70 -18.51 -7.93
C LEU A 683 -47.03 -18.27 -9.40
N SER A 684 -47.21 -19.34 -10.17
CA SER A 684 -47.89 -19.35 -11.46
C SER A 684 -48.93 -20.46 -11.44
N GLU A 685 -50.21 -20.08 -11.48
CA GLU A 685 -51.34 -21.01 -11.38
C GLU A 685 -51.56 -21.71 -12.72
N SER A 686 -51.47 -20.97 -13.83
CA SER A 686 -51.63 -21.48 -15.20
C SER A 686 -50.61 -22.56 -15.58
N THR A 687 -49.39 -22.52 -15.00
CA THR A 687 -48.35 -23.54 -15.25
C THR A 687 -48.14 -24.51 -14.09
N ARG A 688 -48.92 -24.36 -13.01
CA ARG A 688 -48.77 -25.01 -11.69
C ARG A 688 -47.32 -25.02 -11.20
N GLN A 689 -46.69 -23.86 -11.18
CA GLN A 689 -45.32 -23.67 -10.67
C GLN A 689 -45.31 -22.84 -9.39
N VAL A 690 -44.49 -23.25 -8.42
CA VAL A 690 -44.28 -22.51 -7.17
C VAL A 690 -42.81 -22.52 -6.76
N VAL A 691 -42.30 -21.35 -6.36
CA VAL A 691 -40.93 -21.18 -5.86
C VAL A 691 -40.99 -20.60 -4.46
N LEU A 692 -40.46 -21.36 -3.50
CA LEU A 692 -40.30 -20.94 -2.11
C LEU A 692 -38.88 -20.39 -1.95
N LEU A 693 -38.75 -19.17 -1.44
CA LEU A 693 -37.47 -18.53 -1.12
C LEU A 693 -37.46 -18.21 0.37
N GLU A 694 -36.46 -18.73 1.09
CA GLU A 694 -36.20 -18.36 2.48
C GLU A 694 -34.94 -17.48 2.50
N LEU A 695 -35.02 -16.29 3.08
CA LEU A 695 -33.86 -15.45 3.32
C LEU A 695 -33.22 -15.83 4.66
N THR A 696 -31.89 -15.78 4.72
CA THR A 696 -31.17 -15.77 5.99
C THR A 696 -30.03 -14.77 5.91
N VAL A 697 -29.84 -14.02 7.00
CA VAL A 697 -28.80 -12.99 7.12
C VAL A 697 -27.80 -13.38 8.22
N PRO A 698 -26.98 -14.44 7.99
CA PRO A 698 -26.12 -15.02 9.02
C PRO A 698 -24.81 -14.24 9.15
N TRP A 699 -24.02 -14.64 10.15
CA TRP A 699 -22.58 -14.42 10.11
C TRP A 699 -21.94 -15.24 8.97
N GLU A 700 -20.95 -14.65 8.28
CA GLU A 700 -20.38 -15.19 7.04
C GLU A 700 -19.78 -16.60 7.18
N ASP A 701 -19.16 -16.91 8.33
CA ASP A 701 -18.59 -18.24 8.59
C ASP A 701 -19.67 -19.36 8.59
N ARG A 702 -20.97 -19.02 8.76
CA ARG A 702 -22.09 -19.97 8.91
C ARG A 702 -23.10 -19.94 7.75
N MET A 703 -22.69 -19.46 6.56
CA MET A 703 -23.54 -19.47 5.36
C MET A 703 -23.97 -20.88 4.94
N GLU A 704 -23.06 -21.84 4.96
CA GLU A 704 -23.33 -23.21 4.50
C GLU A 704 -24.31 -23.95 5.42
N GLU A 705 -24.03 -23.94 6.72
CA GLU A 705 -24.95 -24.46 7.74
C GLU A 705 -26.35 -23.82 7.66
N ALA A 706 -26.42 -22.52 7.34
CA ALA A 706 -27.69 -21.81 7.18
C ALA A 706 -28.47 -22.33 5.97
N PHE A 707 -27.80 -22.47 4.82
CA PHE A 707 -28.39 -23.02 3.60
C PHE A 707 -28.96 -24.42 3.83
N GLU A 708 -28.16 -25.33 4.40
CA GLU A 708 -28.56 -26.73 4.60
C GLU A 708 -29.71 -26.87 5.61
N ARG A 709 -29.59 -26.19 6.77
CA ARG A 709 -30.63 -26.19 7.81
C ARG A 709 -31.96 -25.64 7.31
N LYS A 710 -31.94 -24.58 6.48
CA LYS A 710 -33.15 -24.02 5.87
C LYS A 710 -33.69 -24.87 4.73
N ARG A 711 -32.82 -25.55 3.96
CA ARG A 711 -33.23 -26.50 2.91
C ARG A 711 -34.00 -27.67 3.52
N ALA A 712 -33.45 -28.30 4.56
CA ALA A 712 -34.07 -29.43 5.25
C ALA A 712 -35.45 -29.06 5.85
N LYS A 713 -35.56 -27.89 6.50
CA LYS A 713 -36.81 -27.33 7.05
C LYS A 713 -37.98 -27.32 6.05
N TYR A 714 -37.71 -27.23 4.75
CA TYR A 714 -38.74 -27.15 3.70
C TYR A 714 -38.84 -28.40 2.81
N GLU A 715 -38.05 -29.44 3.05
CA GLU A 715 -38.00 -30.60 2.16
C GLU A 715 -39.34 -31.36 2.13
N GLU A 716 -39.99 -31.53 3.28
CA GLU A 716 -41.32 -32.13 3.40
C GLU A 716 -42.41 -31.32 2.68
N LEU A 717 -42.44 -29.99 2.89
CA LEU A 717 -43.38 -29.09 2.21
C LEU A 717 -43.19 -29.13 0.69
N VAL A 718 -41.94 -29.19 0.21
CA VAL A 718 -41.64 -29.37 -1.22
C VAL A 718 -42.16 -30.72 -1.73
N GLY A 719 -42.17 -31.76 -0.90
CA GLY A 719 -42.78 -33.06 -1.19
C GLY A 719 -44.32 -33.03 -1.19
N GLU A 720 -44.96 -32.32 -0.26
CA GLU A 720 -46.42 -32.10 -0.23
C GLU A 720 -46.89 -31.36 -1.50
N CYS A 721 -46.33 -30.19 -1.79
CA CYS A 721 -46.71 -29.42 -2.98
C CYS A 721 -46.56 -30.24 -4.29
N ARG A 722 -45.55 -31.12 -4.38
CA ARG A 722 -45.35 -32.03 -5.52
C ARG A 722 -46.40 -33.13 -5.60
N ARG A 723 -46.80 -33.73 -4.47
CA ARG A 723 -47.94 -34.67 -4.41
C ARG A 723 -49.23 -33.98 -4.86
N ASN A 724 -49.41 -32.72 -4.50
CA ASN A 724 -50.52 -31.86 -4.94
C ASN A 724 -50.39 -31.36 -6.40
N GLY A 725 -49.45 -31.92 -7.19
CA GLY A 725 -49.29 -31.63 -8.62
C GLY A 725 -48.55 -30.34 -8.97
N TRP A 726 -47.92 -29.66 -8.00
CA TRP A 726 -47.18 -28.42 -8.25
C TRP A 726 -45.68 -28.67 -8.51
N LYS A 727 -45.17 -28.03 -9.57
CA LYS A 727 -43.75 -28.00 -9.94
C LYS A 727 -42.95 -27.14 -8.96
N THR A 728 -42.65 -27.73 -7.80
CA THR A 728 -42.16 -27.01 -6.62
C THR A 728 -40.64 -26.96 -6.52
N ARG A 729 -40.10 -25.77 -6.28
CA ARG A 729 -38.68 -25.49 -6.01
C ARG A 729 -38.54 -24.72 -4.69
N CYS A 730 -37.71 -25.18 -3.77
CA CYS A 730 -37.22 -24.35 -2.65
C CYS A 730 -35.79 -23.88 -2.97
N ASN A 731 -35.48 -22.62 -2.69
CA ASN A 731 -34.12 -22.10 -2.72
C ASN A 731 -33.92 -21.21 -1.47
N PRO A 732 -33.22 -21.68 -0.43
CA PRO A 732 -32.67 -20.79 0.59
C PRO A 732 -31.68 -19.79 -0.03
N ILE A 733 -31.61 -18.60 0.54
CA ILE A 733 -30.85 -17.44 0.08
C ILE A 733 -30.09 -16.84 1.26
N GLU A 734 -28.77 -16.90 1.22
CA GLU A 734 -27.92 -16.34 2.29
C GLU A 734 -27.28 -15.03 1.86
N VAL A 735 -27.37 -14.03 2.74
CA VAL A 735 -26.71 -12.73 2.60
C VAL A 735 -25.96 -12.45 3.89
N GLY A 736 -24.63 -12.48 3.86
CA GLY A 736 -23.79 -12.25 5.03
C GLY A 736 -24.07 -10.89 5.65
N CYS A 737 -24.15 -10.85 6.99
CA CYS A 737 -24.52 -9.66 7.73
C CYS A 737 -23.55 -8.47 7.52
N ARG A 738 -22.29 -8.70 7.13
CA ARG A 738 -21.29 -7.67 6.78
C ARG A 738 -21.46 -7.18 5.33
N GLY A 739 -22.45 -7.69 4.58
CA GLY A 739 -22.75 -7.31 3.19
C GLY A 739 -21.99 -8.13 2.16
N PHE A 740 -22.08 -9.47 2.24
CA PHE A 740 -21.52 -10.42 1.29
C PHE A 740 -22.62 -11.34 0.73
N ALA A 741 -22.61 -11.64 -0.56
CA ALA A 741 -23.62 -12.49 -1.18
C ALA A 741 -23.22 -13.96 -1.10
N GLY A 742 -24.13 -14.83 -0.67
CA GLY A 742 -23.95 -16.28 -0.79
C GLY A 742 -23.95 -16.75 -2.24
N GLN A 743 -23.31 -17.90 -2.52
CA GLN A 743 -23.44 -18.57 -3.81
C GLN A 743 -24.90 -18.92 -4.14
N SER A 744 -25.72 -19.18 -3.11
CA SER A 744 -27.16 -19.44 -3.15
C SER A 744 -27.96 -18.29 -3.75
N LEU A 745 -27.85 -17.05 -3.24
CA LEU A 745 -28.46 -15.85 -3.82
C LEU A 745 -28.12 -15.75 -5.32
N CYS A 746 -26.84 -15.93 -5.64
CA CYS A 746 -26.33 -15.81 -6.99
C CYS A 746 -26.84 -16.93 -7.93
N ARG A 747 -27.22 -18.10 -7.38
CA ARG A 747 -27.85 -19.22 -8.08
C ARG A 747 -29.35 -18.97 -8.27
N ALA A 748 -30.05 -18.50 -7.23
CA ALA A 748 -31.47 -18.16 -7.26
C ALA A 748 -31.80 -17.05 -8.27
N LEU A 749 -31.07 -15.92 -8.25
CA LEU A 749 -31.27 -14.83 -9.21
C LEU A 749 -31.05 -15.28 -10.66
N ARG A 750 -30.01 -16.09 -10.92
CA ARG A 750 -29.74 -16.68 -12.25
C ARG A 750 -30.82 -17.67 -12.69
N LEU A 751 -31.37 -18.45 -11.77
CA LEU A 751 -32.46 -19.40 -12.01
C LEU A 751 -33.76 -18.67 -12.38
N LEU A 752 -34.08 -17.56 -11.71
CA LEU A 752 -35.21 -16.70 -12.09
C LEU A 752 -35.03 -16.07 -13.48
N GLY A 753 -33.79 -15.84 -13.92
CA GLY A 753 -33.45 -15.33 -15.25
C GLY A 753 -32.56 -14.10 -15.25
N MET A 754 -32.28 -13.53 -14.07
CA MET A 754 -31.46 -12.33 -13.95
C MET A 754 -30.01 -12.67 -14.31
N ARG A 755 -29.51 -12.05 -15.39
CA ARG A 755 -28.18 -12.30 -15.96
C ARG A 755 -27.42 -10.98 -16.15
N GLY A 756 -26.15 -11.09 -16.53
CA GLY A 756 -25.30 -9.95 -16.91
C GLY A 756 -25.27 -8.82 -15.88
N LEU A 757 -25.49 -7.58 -16.35
CA LEU A 757 -25.46 -6.37 -15.53
C LEU A 757 -26.61 -6.31 -14.50
N HIS A 758 -27.80 -6.78 -14.85
CA HIS A 758 -28.96 -6.75 -13.95
C HIS A 758 -28.70 -7.60 -12.70
N ASN A 759 -28.16 -8.82 -12.86
CA ASN A 759 -27.77 -9.65 -11.73
C ASN A 759 -26.69 -8.99 -10.85
N LYS A 760 -25.69 -8.32 -11.46
CA LYS A 760 -24.65 -7.58 -10.70
C LYS A 760 -25.24 -6.42 -9.90
N LYS A 761 -26.21 -5.67 -10.47
CA LYS A 761 -26.93 -4.58 -9.77
C LYS A 761 -27.77 -5.12 -8.62
N ALA A 762 -28.55 -6.18 -8.86
CA ALA A 762 -29.35 -6.88 -7.86
C ALA A 762 -28.50 -7.32 -6.66
N ILE A 763 -27.45 -8.12 -6.91
CA ILE A 763 -26.52 -8.60 -5.88
C ILE A 763 -25.96 -7.42 -5.06
N LYS A 764 -25.47 -6.37 -5.73
CA LYS A 764 -24.92 -5.20 -5.05
C LYS A 764 -25.94 -4.52 -4.15
N ASN A 765 -27.15 -4.24 -4.66
CA ASN A 765 -28.21 -3.58 -3.89
C ASN A 765 -28.55 -4.38 -2.62
N ILE A 766 -28.66 -5.71 -2.75
CA ILE A 766 -28.97 -6.64 -1.64
C ILE A 766 -27.84 -6.65 -0.61
N THR A 767 -26.57 -6.70 -1.03
CA THR A 767 -25.42 -6.62 -0.12
C THR A 767 -25.26 -5.24 0.54
N ASP A 768 -25.55 -4.15 -0.19
CA ASP A 768 -25.55 -2.78 0.31
C ASP A 768 -26.62 -2.61 1.40
N ALA A 769 -27.81 -3.21 1.25
CA ALA A 769 -28.88 -3.20 2.24
C ALA A 769 -28.47 -3.93 3.53
N ALA A 770 -27.93 -5.15 3.41
CA ALA A 770 -27.48 -5.96 4.55
C ALA A 770 -26.37 -5.24 5.35
N GLU A 771 -25.39 -4.66 4.65
CA GLU A 771 -24.32 -3.86 5.24
C GLU A 771 -24.84 -2.62 5.97
N LYS A 772 -25.67 -1.80 5.30
CA LYS A 772 -26.24 -0.57 5.88
C LYS A 772 -27.06 -0.86 7.13
N ALA A 773 -27.90 -1.89 7.08
CA ALA A 773 -28.71 -2.31 8.21
C ALA A 773 -27.83 -2.84 9.37
N SER A 774 -26.80 -3.65 9.10
CA SER A 774 -25.85 -4.06 10.14
C SER A 774 -25.02 -2.89 10.70
N ARG A 775 -24.68 -1.88 9.89
CA ARG A 775 -24.05 -0.65 10.37
C ARG A 775 -24.99 0.11 11.32
N TRP A 776 -26.29 0.17 11.02
CA TRP A 776 -27.27 0.77 11.92
C TRP A 776 -27.38 0.01 13.24
N LEU A 777 -27.49 -1.33 13.19
CA LEU A 777 -27.45 -2.18 14.39
C LEU A 777 -26.15 -2.03 15.19
N TRP A 778 -25.02 -1.82 14.52
CA TRP A 778 -23.74 -1.55 15.15
C TRP A 778 -23.70 -0.19 15.84
N ILE A 779 -24.21 0.87 15.21
CA ILE A 779 -24.32 2.20 15.82
C ILE A 779 -25.19 2.09 17.08
N LYS A 780 -26.39 1.52 16.94
CA LYS A 780 -27.39 1.36 18.00
C LYS A 780 -27.13 0.17 18.95
N ARG A 781 -25.90 -0.34 19.06
CA ARG A 781 -25.59 -1.60 19.78
C ARG A 781 -25.75 -1.56 21.31
N GLY A 782 -25.87 -0.37 21.90
CA GLY A 782 -26.11 -0.18 23.34
C GLY A 782 -27.47 0.44 23.68
N ASP A 783 -28.05 1.18 22.73
CA ASP A 783 -29.33 1.86 22.85
C ASP A 783 -30.51 0.90 23.08
N THR A 784 -31.56 1.39 23.72
CA THR A 784 -32.87 0.72 23.76
C THR A 784 -33.47 0.63 22.36
N TRP A 785 -34.12 -0.49 22.04
CA TRP A 785 -34.72 -0.70 20.73
C TRP A 785 -36.23 -0.47 20.79
N ALA A 786 -36.63 0.78 20.62
CA ALA A 786 -38.02 1.09 20.28
C ALA A 786 -38.30 0.54 18.88
N THR A 787 -39.13 -0.50 18.79
CA THR A 787 -39.79 -0.85 17.53
C THR A 787 -40.74 0.30 17.18
N GLN A 788 -40.29 1.18 16.29
CA GLN A 788 -41.21 2.04 15.52
C GLN A 788 -42.23 1.11 14.86
N ALA A 789 -43.51 1.30 15.17
CA ALA A 789 -44.58 0.55 14.54
C ALA A 789 -44.63 0.94 13.05
N THR A 790 -44.55 -0.08 12.18
CA THR A 790 -44.66 0.02 10.71
C THR A 790 -45.61 -1.06 10.22
#